data_AF-A0A544Y1V9-F1
#
_entry.id   AF-A0A544Y1V9-F1
#
_cell.length_a   1.000
_cell.length_b   1.000
_cell.length_c   1.000
_cell.angle_alpha   90.00
_cell.angle_beta   90.00
_cell.angle_gamma   90.00
#
_symmetry.space_group_name_H-M   'P 1'
#
loop_
_entity.id
_entity.type
_entity.pdbx_description
1 polymer ?
#
loop_
_entity_poly.entity_id
_entity_poly.type
_entity_poly.pdbx_seq_one_letter_code
_entity_poly.pdbx_strand_id
1 'polypeptide(L)'
;MAGNLTRDEARERARLLTVQSYQVELDLTEGEERFESITTVRFTSDREGADTFIDLHGAHVRKVVLNGRELDAGTYDAEKGRIPLPGLAAQNELRVDADCSYMRTGEGLHRFVDPVDQQVYLHSQFETADAHRMYACFDQPDLKATFELTVLAPADWEVVSNAAPDAVEALEEHQGRHGTLQAAKRWHFPPTPVMSTYITALIAGPYAVVRDEHDGIPLGIYVRRSLAQYLDPENIFEVTKQGFDFFHRVFGLRYPFGKYDQLFVPEFNAGAMENAGAVTFLEDYVFRSRVTDALIERRAETILHEMAHMWFGDLVTMRWWDDLWLNESFATYMSVLCQAEATRWGQGAWTTFANVEKAWAYRQDQLPSTHPIAADIPDMQAVEVNFDGITYAKGASVLKQLVAYVGLDNFLAGVRDYFNEHAWKNTTLQDLLSALERTSGRDLSSWSKEWLETSGVNTLRSSFTTDDEGRFLSFDVLQEATQEHPTLRSHRVAIGLYSLRDGVLTRTKRVELDIVGARTSVPELIGEVQPDLVLVNDDDLTYAKIRLDDRSLQTLVNGGISAFAESLPRALCWSAAWDMTRDAEMATRDYVKLVVSGIDSVRDLTVLQTVLRQARQAVQQYADPAWRATGLNELAGALRRLVASAEPGSDHQLAYVNALAATAVSPEDLAFLKGIFDGTAVPEGLAVDADLRWTLIQSLVSGGVLGAAEIDAELARDATATGERSAATSRASIPTPEAKAETWATIVGGKLSGALLRATILGFMDPQHPELLEPYADRYFEEVGRIWSEWTSDMAQNFAIGCYPALLIRPETVARTQEYISTTQPPHALRRLLLEGADGVSRALRARERDAAAGSAA
;
A
#
# COMPACT_ATOMS: atom_id res chain seq x y z
N MET A 1 -10.10 21.64 -1.82
CA MET A 1 -8.67 21.44 -1.49
C MET A 1 -7.85 22.69 -1.80
N ALA A 2 -7.33 23.32 -0.76
CA ALA A 2 -6.36 24.41 -0.83
C ALA A 2 -5.01 23.94 -1.39
N GLY A 3 -4.25 24.78 -2.09
CA GLY A 3 -2.79 24.62 -2.20
C GLY A 3 -2.23 23.57 -3.16
N ASN A 4 -2.99 23.08 -4.15
CA ASN A 4 -2.48 22.13 -5.15
C ASN A 4 -1.31 22.73 -5.99
N LEU A 5 -0.06 22.39 -5.64
CA LEU A 5 1.13 22.83 -6.36
C LEU A 5 1.18 22.17 -7.74
N THR A 6 1.38 22.98 -8.78
CA THR A 6 1.54 22.47 -10.15
C THR A 6 3.00 22.22 -10.49
N ARG A 7 3.25 21.26 -11.39
CA ARG A 7 4.59 20.97 -11.92
C ARG A 7 5.26 22.20 -12.54
N ASP A 8 4.49 23.05 -13.21
CA ASP A 8 5.01 24.26 -13.85
C ASP A 8 5.42 25.32 -12.81
N GLU A 9 4.63 25.49 -11.74
CA GLU A 9 5.01 26.33 -10.60
C GLU A 9 6.29 25.81 -9.94
N ALA A 10 6.37 24.49 -9.68
CA ALA A 10 7.55 23.87 -9.08
C ALA A 10 8.81 24.06 -9.95
N ARG A 11 8.69 23.87 -11.27
CA ARG A 11 9.79 24.07 -12.23
C ARG A 11 10.26 25.53 -12.30
N GLU A 12 9.35 26.50 -12.32
CA GLU A 12 9.74 27.91 -12.29
C GLU A 12 10.40 28.26 -10.96
N ARG A 13 9.89 27.73 -9.85
CA ARG A 13 10.50 27.92 -8.53
C ARG A 13 11.91 27.33 -8.47
N ALA A 14 12.13 26.12 -8.98
CA ALA A 14 13.43 25.46 -9.03
C ALA A 14 14.43 26.17 -9.96
N ARG A 15 13.96 26.81 -11.03
CA ARG A 15 14.81 27.67 -11.88
C ARG A 15 15.20 28.98 -11.21
N LEU A 16 14.35 29.49 -10.34
CA LEU A 16 14.55 30.78 -9.70
C LEU A 16 15.37 30.67 -8.41
N LEU A 17 15.14 29.61 -7.63
CA LEU A 17 15.60 29.50 -6.25
C LEU A 17 16.61 28.37 -6.06
N THR A 18 17.57 28.60 -5.17
CA THR A 18 18.34 27.53 -4.52
C THR A 18 18.16 27.67 -3.02
N VAL A 19 17.58 26.66 -2.37
CA VAL A 19 17.34 26.67 -0.93
C VAL A 19 18.57 26.11 -0.23
N GLN A 20 19.02 26.78 0.83
CA GLN A 20 20.22 26.40 1.55
C GLN A 20 19.88 25.67 2.84
N SER A 21 19.01 26.25 3.66
CA SER A 21 18.70 25.72 4.99
C SER A 21 17.34 26.16 5.50
N TYR A 22 16.74 25.31 6.34
CA TYR A 22 15.62 25.59 7.20
C TYR A 22 16.05 25.48 8.67
N GLN A 23 15.67 26.47 9.47
CA GLN A 23 15.69 26.41 10.94
C GLN A 23 14.25 26.46 11.41
N VAL A 24 13.79 25.41 12.08
CA VAL A 24 12.40 25.24 12.52
C VAL A 24 12.36 25.14 14.03
N GLU A 25 11.72 26.11 14.68
CA GLU A 25 11.49 26.12 16.12
C GLU A 25 10.01 25.79 16.37
N LEU A 26 9.74 24.78 17.20
CA LEU A 26 8.39 24.31 17.52
C LEU A 26 8.14 24.35 19.03
N ASP A 27 6.99 24.86 19.45
CA ASP A 27 6.51 24.72 20.84
C ASP A 27 5.26 23.84 20.89
N LEU A 28 5.44 22.61 21.40
CA LEU A 28 4.39 21.61 21.55
C LEU A 28 3.70 21.68 22.91
N THR A 29 3.99 22.70 23.73
CA THR A 29 3.40 22.93 25.06
C THR A 29 2.15 23.83 25.03
N GLU A 30 1.71 24.20 23.83
CA GLU A 30 0.72 25.25 23.52
C GLU A 30 -0.76 24.85 23.71
N GLY A 31 -1.08 23.54 23.79
CA GLY A 31 -2.44 23.04 23.97
C GLY A 31 -2.83 21.88 23.05
N GLU A 32 -4.13 21.70 22.81
CA GLU A 32 -4.66 20.54 22.08
C GLU A 32 -4.91 20.80 20.58
N GLU A 33 -5.11 22.05 20.18
CA GLU A 33 -5.50 22.41 18.81
C GLU A 33 -4.35 22.92 17.97
N ARG A 34 -3.40 23.65 18.57
CA ARG A 34 -2.35 24.37 17.87
C ARG A 34 -0.99 24.23 18.55
N PHE A 35 0.06 24.48 17.79
CA PHE A 35 1.44 24.61 18.23
C PHE A 35 2.09 25.82 17.57
N GLU A 36 3.05 26.44 18.25
CA GLU A 36 3.84 27.53 17.69
C GLU A 36 4.87 26.93 16.72
N SER A 37 4.97 27.53 15.53
CA SER A 37 5.96 27.18 14.52
C SER A 37 6.63 28.44 14.02
N ILE A 38 7.95 28.49 14.18
CA ILE A 38 8.79 29.56 13.72
C ILE A 38 9.77 28.96 12.71
N THR A 39 9.69 29.43 11.47
CA THR A 39 10.56 28.95 10.40
C THR A 39 11.46 30.05 9.90
N THR A 40 12.77 29.82 9.87
CA THR A 40 13.74 30.68 9.20
C THR A 40 14.33 29.94 8.00
N VAL A 41 14.14 30.50 6.80
CA VAL A 41 14.59 29.92 5.53
C VAL A 41 15.68 30.79 4.93
N ARG A 42 16.79 30.19 4.53
CA ARG A 42 17.86 30.85 3.77
C ARG A 42 17.91 30.29 2.36
N PHE A 43 17.84 31.17 1.36
CA PHE A 43 17.82 30.77 -0.04
C PHE A 43 18.36 31.88 -0.96
N THR A 44 18.84 31.52 -2.13
CA THR A 44 19.25 32.47 -3.18
C THR A 44 18.21 32.58 -4.26
N SER A 45 18.22 33.71 -4.98
CA SER A 45 17.43 33.93 -6.20
C SER A 45 18.36 34.25 -7.36
N ASP A 46 18.20 33.55 -8.49
CA ASP A 46 18.95 33.80 -9.72
C ASP A 46 18.53 35.10 -10.42
N ARG A 47 17.39 35.68 -10.00
CA ARG A 47 16.87 36.94 -10.53
C ARG A 47 16.47 37.87 -9.38
N GLU A 48 17.23 38.94 -9.19
CA GLU A 48 16.88 40.01 -8.26
C GLU A 48 15.59 40.73 -8.68
N GLY A 49 14.77 41.11 -7.70
CA GLY A 49 13.47 41.74 -7.90
C GLY A 49 12.37 40.78 -8.35
N ALA A 50 12.65 39.48 -8.49
CA ALA A 50 11.62 38.48 -8.78
C ALA A 50 10.66 38.32 -7.60
N ASP A 51 9.45 37.84 -7.90
CA ASP A 51 8.44 37.48 -6.91
C ASP A 51 8.27 35.95 -6.88
N THR A 52 7.93 35.41 -5.71
CA THR A 52 7.56 33.99 -5.54
C THR A 52 6.59 33.83 -4.37
N PHE A 53 6.39 32.61 -3.87
CA PHE A 53 5.63 32.32 -2.65
C PHE A 53 6.24 31.13 -1.90
N ILE A 54 5.98 31.06 -0.59
CA ILE A 54 6.26 29.90 0.26
C ILE A 54 4.95 29.28 0.78
N ASP A 55 4.95 27.98 1.02
CA ASP A 55 3.76 27.22 1.38
C ASP A 55 3.66 27.10 2.92
N LEU A 56 2.44 27.29 3.46
CA LEU A 56 2.07 27.07 4.86
C LEU A 56 0.54 26.91 4.94
N HIS A 57 0.02 25.80 5.45
CA HIS A 57 -1.41 25.50 5.43
C HIS A 57 -2.04 25.47 6.83
N GLY A 58 -3.31 25.92 6.93
CA GLY A 58 -4.11 25.82 8.16
C GLY A 58 -3.59 26.61 9.35
N ALA A 59 -2.59 27.48 9.13
CA ALA A 59 -1.93 28.24 10.18
C ALA A 59 -2.55 29.63 10.38
N HIS A 60 -2.36 30.19 11.57
CA HIS A 60 -2.53 31.62 11.82
C HIS A 60 -1.16 32.30 11.73
N VAL A 61 -0.90 32.99 10.61
CA VAL A 61 0.38 33.70 10.40
C VAL A 61 0.39 35.00 11.19
N ARG A 62 1.31 35.10 12.15
CA ARG A 62 1.49 36.29 12.99
C ARG A 62 2.47 37.29 12.39
N LYS A 63 3.60 36.79 11.89
CA LYS A 63 4.70 37.64 11.41
C LYS A 63 5.42 37.02 10.23
N VAL A 64 5.74 37.86 9.25
CA VAL A 64 6.58 37.48 8.11
C VAL A 64 7.66 38.55 7.93
N VAL A 65 8.93 38.15 7.94
CA VAL A 65 10.07 39.06 7.77
C VAL A 65 10.94 38.54 6.64
N LEU A 66 11.06 39.30 5.56
CA LEU A 66 11.92 38.99 4.42
C LEU A 66 13.06 40.02 4.36
N ASN A 67 14.30 39.56 4.50
CA ASN A 67 15.51 40.40 4.45
C ASN A 67 15.49 41.57 5.44
N GLY A 68 14.99 41.31 6.66
CA GLY A 68 14.81 42.32 7.70
C GLY A 68 13.62 43.26 7.49
N ARG A 69 12.89 43.16 6.37
CA ARG A 69 11.65 43.89 6.10
C ARG A 69 10.45 43.05 6.51
N GLU A 70 9.66 43.56 7.45
CA GLU A 70 8.38 42.94 7.80
C GLU A 70 7.39 43.11 6.64
N LEU A 71 6.77 42.00 6.22
CA LEU A 71 5.70 41.96 5.24
C LEU A 71 4.34 41.97 5.96
N ASP A 72 3.30 42.41 5.26
CA ASP A 72 1.94 42.37 5.79
C ASP A 72 1.45 40.91 5.90
N ALA A 73 1.28 40.41 7.12
CA ALA A 73 0.78 39.06 7.39
C ALA A 73 -0.64 38.84 6.82
N GLY A 74 -1.42 39.91 6.60
CA GLY A 74 -2.72 39.85 5.94
C GLY A 74 -2.67 39.42 4.46
N THR A 75 -1.49 39.35 3.86
CA THR A 75 -1.28 38.84 2.49
C THR A 75 -1.23 37.32 2.40
N TYR A 76 -1.20 36.61 3.54
CA TYR A 76 -1.31 35.16 3.58
C TYR A 76 -2.67 34.70 3.03
N ASP A 77 -2.63 33.91 1.97
CA ASP A 77 -3.81 33.28 1.37
C ASP A 77 -4.07 31.95 2.09
N ALA A 78 -4.91 31.97 3.12
CA ALA A 78 -5.25 30.79 3.92
C ALA A 78 -6.00 29.71 3.11
N GLU A 79 -6.75 30.12 2.07
CA GLU A 79 -7.45 29.19 1.18
C GLU A 79 -6.50 28.49 0.22
N LYS A 80 -5.34 29.07 -0.09
CA LYS A 80 -4.30 28.40 -0.90
C LYS A 80 -3.13 27.89 -0.07
N GLY A 81 -3.02 28.27 1.20
CA GLY A 81 -1.87 27.97 2.04
C GLY A 81 -0.58 28.61 1.52
N ARG A 82 -0.63 29.85 1.03
CA ARG A 82 0.53 30.50 0.37
C ARG A 82 0.82 31.88 0.96
N ILE A 83 2.10 32.15 1.23
CA ILE A 83 2.61 33.47 1.66
C ILE A 83 3.39 34.09 0.48
N PRO A 84 2.90 35.20 -0.11
CA PRO A 84 3.60 35.90 -1.19
C PRO A 84 4.94 36.49 -0.75
N LEU A 85 5.99 36.33 -1.56
CA LEU A 85 7.35 36.83 -1.32
C LEU A 85 7.78 37.77 -2.45
N PRO A 86 7.57 39.10 -2.29
CA PRO A 86 7.86 40.06 -3.36
C PRO A 86 9.27 40.65 -3.28
N GLY A 87 9.88 40.87 -4.44
CA GLY A 87 11.13 41.60 -4.60
C GLY A 87 12.33 40.91 -3.95
N LEU A 88 12.56 39.64 -4.31
CA LEU A 88 13.68 38.84 -3.82
C LEU A 88 15.03 39.51 -4.11
N ALA A 89 15.96 39.45 -3.17
CA ALA A 89 17.36 39.78 -3.39
C ALA A 89 18.13 38.55 -3.91
N ALA A 90 19.41 38.70 -4.28
CA ALA A 90 20.24 37.56 -4.66
C ALA A 90 20.41 36.55 -3.51
N GLN A 91 20.43 37.03 -2.27
CA GLN A 91 20.43 36.23 -1.05
C GLN A 91 19.25 36.65 -0.18
N ASN A 92 18.49 35.67 0.31
CA ASN A 92 17.29 35.91 1.08
C ASN A 92 17.32 35.19 2.41
N GLU A 93 16.84 35.88 3.45
CA GLU A 93 16.47 35.30 4.73
C GLU A 93 14.99 35.61 4.96
N LEU A 94 14.18 34.57 5.10
CA LEU A 94 12.76 34.67 5.42
C LEU A 94 12.53 34.09 6.81
N ARG A 95 11.86 34.83 7.69
CA ARG A 95 11.32 34.33 8.96
C ARG A 95 9.81 34.39 8.96
N VAL A 96 9.16 33.26 9.23
CA VAL A 96 7.70 33.12 9.38
C VAL A 96 7.41 32.69 10.81
N ASP A 97 6.50 33.40 11.48
CA ASP A 97 6.01 33.13 12.83
C ASP A 97 4.51 32.82 12.76
N ALA A 98 4.10 31.61 13.16
CA ALA A 98 2.71 31.17 13.01
C ALA A 98 2.24 30.21 14.12
N ASP A 99 0.91 30.14 14.31
CA ASP A 99 0.25 29.06 15.06
C ASP A 99 -0.26 28.02 14.07
N CYS A 100 0.43 26.89 13.98
CA CYS A 100 0.02 25.77 13.14
C CYS A 100 -0.99 24.88 13.87
N SER A 101 -1.77 24.10 13.12
CA SER A 101 -2.82 23.24 13.70
C SER A 101 -2.36 21.79 13.75
N TYR A 102 -2.69 21.08 14.82
CA TYR A 102 -2.55 19.62 14.83
C TYR A 102 -3.56 18.97 13.88
N MET A 103 -3.15 17.87 13.26
CA MET A 103 -3.99 17.08 12.35
C MET A 103 -4.54 15.83 13.05
N ARG A 104 -5.65 15.28 12.53
CA ARG A 104 -6.26 14.01 13.00
C ARG A 104 -6.61 13.05 11.86
N THR A 105 -6.06 13.34 10.68
CA THR A 105 -6.36 12.65 9.42
C THR A 105 -5.20 11.77 8.97
N GLY A 106 -4.11 11.72 9.74
CA GLY A 106 -2.90 10.97 9.41
C GLY A 106 -1.93 11.70 8.46
N GLU A 107 -2.18 12.98 8.19
CA GLU A 107 -1.33 13.90 7.39
C GLU A 107 -0.74 15.00 8.29
N GLY A 108 0.34 15.67 7.88
CA GLY A 108 0.94 16.77 8.63
C GLY A 108 1.46 16.31 10.01
N LEU A 109 1.39 17.20 11.03
CA LEU A 109 1.69 16.80 12.42
C LEU A 109 0.42 16.24 13.07
N HIS A 110 0.28 14.91 13.01
CA HIS A 110 -0.84 14.17 13.55
C HIS A 110 -0.82 14.16 15.08
N ARG A 111 -1.99 14.36 15.71
CA ARG A 111 -2.19 14.26 17.17
C ARG A 111 -3.20 13.17 17.52
N PHE A 112 -2.68 12.16 18.22
CA PHE A 112 -3.46 11.05 18.75
C PHE A 112 -3.52 11.10 20.28
N VAL A 113 -4.67 10.73 20.86
CA VAL A 113 -4.83 10.51 22.30
C VAL A 113 -5.14 9.04 22.50
N ASP A 114 -4.28 8.33 23.22
CA ASP A 114 -4.44 6.90 23.43
C ASP A 114 -5.57 6.60 24.43
N PRO A 115 -6.59 5.81 24.07
CA PRO A 115 -7.67 5.48 24.99
C PRO A 115 -7.20 4.67 26.21
N VAL A 116 -6.04 4.02 26.16
CA VAL A 116 -5.54 3.18 27.26
C VAL A 116 -4.85 4.01 28.34
N ASP A 117 -3.87 4.84 27.97
CA ASP A 117 -3.06 5.60 28.93
C ASP A 117 -3.44 7.09 29.02
N GLN A 118 -4.36 7.54 28.15
CA GLN A 118 -4.83 8.93 28.03
C GLN A 118 -3.72 9.94 27.72
N GLN A 119 -2.59 9.46 27.17
CA GLN A 119 -1.46 10.30 26.77
C GLN A 119 -1.57 10.75 25.31
N VAL A 120 -0.87 11.84 25.00
CA VAL A 120 -0.79 12.41 23.66
C VAL A 120 0.44 11.85 22.94
N TYR A 121 0.23 11.39 21.71
CA TYR A 121 1.28 10.92 20.81
C TYR A 121 1.20 11.70 19.49
N LEU A 122 2.33 12.22 19.05
CA LEU A 122 2.46 12.99 17.82
C LEU A 122 3.40 12.29 16.84
N HIS A 123 3.05 12.35 15.56
CA HIS A 123 3.93 11.95 14.46
C HIS A 123 3.68 12.81 13.23
N SER A 124 4.69 12.95 12.39
CA SER A 124 4.59 13.64 11.10
C SER A 124 4.38 12.64 9.96
N GLN A 125 3.50 12.98 9.02
CA GLN A 125 3.43 12.37 7.68
C GLN A 125 3.38 13.48 6.64
N PHE A 126 4.44 13.60 5.82
CA PHE A 126 4.58 14.72 4.88
C PHE A 126 4.58 14.33 3.41
N GLU A 127 4.83 13.08 3.07
CA GLU A 127 4.65 12.66 1.68
C GLU A 127 3.16 12.63 1.35
N THR A 128 2.70 13.29 0.28
CA THR A 128 3.50 13.84 -0.85
C THR A 128 3.89 15.31 -0.74
N ALA A 129 3.06 16.15 -0.14
CA ALA A 129 3.38 17.55 0.13
C ALA A 129 2.56 18.08 1.31
N ASP A 130 2.83 17.58 2.51
CA ASP A 130 2.17 17.99 3.75
C ASP A 130 3.16 18.55 4.79
N ALA A 131 4.43 18.73 4.44
CA ALA A 131 5.44 19.37 5.31
C ALA A 131 5.02 20.80 5.68
N HIS A 132 4.39 21.48 4.73
CA HIS A 132 3.86 22.83 4.92
C HIS A 132 2.67 22.92 5.90
N ARG A 133 2.22 21.80 6.49
CA ARG A 133 1.28 21.80 7.63
C ARG A 133 1.98 21.91 8.99
N MET A 134 3.30 21.66 9.05
CA MET A 134 4.10 21.79 10.27
C MET A 134 4.96 23.06 10.31
N TYR A 135 5.54 23.46 9.18
CA TYR A 135 6.43 24.62 9.09
C TYR A 135 6.36 25.27 7.71
N ALA A 136 6.82 26.51 7.56
CA ALA A 136 6.75 27.19 6.25
C ALA A 136 7.87 26.69 5.32
N CYS A 137 7.53 26.15 4.14
CA CYS A 137 8.53 25.58 3.24
C CYS A 137 8.22 25.72 1.75
N PHE A 138 9.25 25.59 0.91
CA PHE A 138 9.07 25.41 -0.52
C PHE A 138 8.85 23.91 -0.78
N ASP A 139 7.61 23.47 -0.67
CA ASP A 139 7.28 22.05 -0.53
C ASP A 139 7.30 21.29 -1.87
N GLN A 140 8.51 20.94 -2.33
CA GLN A 140 8.77 20.17 -3.55
C GLN A 140 10.09 19.38 -3.46
N PRO A 141 10.22 18.24 -4.15
CA PRO A 141 11.34 17.33 -3.95
C PRO A 141 12.70 17.85 -4.45
N ASP A 142 12.75 18.67 -5.49
CA ASP A 142 14.00 19.15 -6.11
C ASP A 142 14.62 20.41 -5.47
N LEU A 143 14.00 20.93 -4.41
CA LEU A 143 14.55 22.01 -3.59
C LEU A 143 15.14 21.48 -2.28
N LYS A 144 16.12 20.58 -2.38
CA LYS A 144 16.80 20.00 -1.22
C LYS A 144 17.52 21.07 -0.38
N ALA A 145 17.49 20.89 0.94
CA ALA A 145 18.13 21.79 1.90
C ALA A 145 18.56 21.02 3.17
N THR A 146 19.30 21.67 4.05
CA THR A 146 19.56 21.14 5.41
C THR A 146 18.46 21.59 6.38
N PHE A 147 18.13 20.76 7.36
CA PHE A 147 17.10 21.07 8.36
C PHE A 147 17.67 21.03 9.76
N GLU A 148 17.48 22.11 10.51
CA GLU A 148 17.83 22.25 11.93
C GLU A 148 16.55 22.46 12.73
N LEU A 149 16.33 21.66 13.77
CA LEU A 149 15.09 21.68 14.55
C LEU A 149 15.38 22.03 16.01
N THR A 150 14.57 22.92 16.58
CA THR A 150 14.47 23.15 18.02
C THR A 150 13.05 22.86 18.47
N VAL A 151 12.86 21.96 19.43
CA VAL A 151 11.53 21.51 19.86
C VAL A 151 11.40 21.66 21.37
N LEU A 152 10.40 22.44 21.80
CA LEU A 152 9.92 22.48 23.19
C LEU A 152 8.79 21.47 23.35
N ALA A 153 8.95 20.53 24.27
CA ALA A 153 7.98 19.48 24.55
C ALA A 153 7.84 19.23 26.05
N PRO A 154 6.71 18.67 26.53
CA PRO A 154 6.56 18.22 27.92
C PRO A 154 7.73 17.36 28.39
N ALA A 155 8.12 17.50 29.67
CA ALA A 155 9.37 16.94 30.17
C ALA A 155 9.48 15.40 30.13
N ASP A 156 8.35 14.70 30.10
CA ASP A 156 8.29 13.23 30.06
C ASP A 156 8.16 12.66 28.64
N TRP A 157 8.20 13.51 27.62
CA TRP A 157 8.20 13.10 26.22
C TRP A 157 9.61 12.78 25.72
N GLU A 158 9.68 11.78 24.85
CA GLU A 158 10.78 11.59 23.91
C GLU A 158 10.46 12.41 22.65
N VAL A 159 11.50 12.98 22.03
CA VAL A 159 11.38 13.68 20.75
C VAL A 159 12.40 13.07 19.78
N VAL A 160 11.91 12.64 18.62
CA VAL A 160 12.71 12.04 17.56
C VAL A 160 12.53 12.85 16.28
N SER A 161 13.63 13.12 15.60
CA SER A 161 13.68 13.71 14.26
C SER A 161 14.72 12.97 13.42
N ASN A 162 15.00 13.44 12.21
CA ASN A 162 15.95 12.80 11.28
C ASN A 162 17.35 12.64 11.90
N ALA A 163 17.86 13.70 12.54
CA ALA A 163 19.12 13.69 13.26
C ALA A 163 18.97 13.24 14.72
N ALA A 164 20.05 12.76 15.34
CA ALA A 164 20.11 12.61 16.80
C ALA A 164 20.23 14.01 17.44
N PRO A 165 19.57 14.28 18.59
CA PRO A 165 19.72 15.55 19.28
C PRO A 165 21.13 15.67 19.86
N ASP A 166 21.76 16.83 19.71
CA ASP A 166 23.08 17.13 20.28
C ASP A 166 22.99 17.93 21.60
N ALA A 167 21.81 18.50 21.91
CA ALA A 167 21.51 19.10 23.20
C ALA A 167 20.05 18.85 23.64
N VAL A 168 19.88 18.57 24.93
CA VAL A 168 18.57 18.47 25.59
C VAL A 168 18.64 19.23 26.92
N GLU A 169 17.92 20.34 27.00
CA GLU A 169 17.89 21.21 28.19
C GLU A 169 16.57 21.00 28.94
N ALA A 170 16.65 20.71 30.24
CA ALA A 170 15.47 20.65 31.10
C ALA A 170 15.06 22.05 31.55
N LEU A 171 13.77 22.36 31.45
CA LEU A 171 13.16 23.60 31.91
C LEU A 171 12.17 23.27 33.02
N GLU A 172 12.48 23.67 34.26
CA GLU A 172 11.62 23.38 35.42
C GLU A 172 10.23 24.01 35.30
N GLU A 173 10.19 25.22 34.71
CA GLU A 173 8.99 25.99 34.46
C GLU A 173 9.07 26.58 33.05
N HIS A 174 8.16 26.16 32.17
CA HIS A 174 7.95 26.72 30.83
C HIS A 174 6.46 26.94 30.62
N GLN A 175 6.13 28.04 29.94
CA GLN A 175 4.76 28.36 29.56
C GLN A 175 4.79 28.80 28.10
N GLY A 176 4.31 27.94 27.20
CA GLY A 176 3.99 28.30 25.83
C GLY A 176 2.96 29.44 25.79
N ARG A 177 2.87 30.12 24.65
CA ARG A 177 2.03 31.30 24.42
C ARG A 177 0.56 31.12 24.83
N HIS A 178 0.02 29.94 24.58
CA HIS A 178 -1.34 29.47 24.82
C HIS A 178 -1.40 28.29 25.81
N GLY A 179 -0.23 27.79 26.22
CA GLY A 179 -0.07 26.69 27.15
C GLY A 179 -0.27 27.05 28.62
N THR A 180 -0.28 26.01 29.44
CA THR A 180 -0.21 26.12 30.90
C THR A 180 1.24 25.99 31.38
N LEU A 181 1.54 26.57 32.56
CA LEU A 181 2.85 26.43 33.20
C LEU A 181 3.12 24.95 33.52
N GLN A 182 4.20 24.40 32.99
CA GLN A 182 4.59 23.01 33.18
C GLN A 182 6.11 22.82 33.04
N ALA A 183 6.62 21.66 33.48
CA ALA A 183 8.00 21.28 33.19
C ALA A 183 8.12 20.86 31.71
N ALA A 184 9.19 21.29 31.05
CA ALA A 184 9.44 21.01 29.65
C ALA A 184 10.90 20.61 29.40
N LYS A 185 11.18 20.13 28.19
CA LYS A 185 12.53 19.98 27.65
C LYS A 185 12.63 20.73 26.33
N ARG A 186 13.76 21.42 26.13
CA ARG A 186 14.17 21.96 24.84
C ARG A 186 15.15 21.00 24.19
N TRP A 187 14.75 20.43 23.07
CA TRP A 187 15.56 19.54 22.24
C TRP A 187 16.13 20.34 21.07
N HIS A 188 17.44 20.25 20.84
CA HIS A 188 18.08 20.80 19.67
C HIS A 188 18.63 19.66 18.80
N PHE A 189 18.24 19.68 17.54
CA PHE A 189 18.69 18.75 16.51
C PHE A 189 19.57 19.52 15.53
N PRO A 190 20.83 19.08 15.32
CA PRO A 190 21.75 19.76 14.44
C PRO A 190 21.28 19.66 12.97
N PRO A 191 21.82 20.51 12.07
CA PRO A 191 21.50 20.46 10.65
C PRO A 191 21.68 19.07 10.05
N THR A 192 20.65 18.56 9.37
CA THR A 192 20.73 17.32 8.59
C THR A 192 21.68 17.47 7.39
N PRO A 193 22.10 16.35 6.76
CA PRO A 193 22.49 16.37 5.36
C PRO A 193 21.39 16.98 4.47
N VAL A 194 21.75 17.36 3.23
CA VAL A 194 20.76 17.90 2.29
C VAL A 194 19.71 16.84 1.94
N MET A 195 18.44 17.21 2.08
CA MET A 195 17.31 16.32 1.83
C MET A 195 16.08 17.12 1.37
N SER A 196 15.07 16.43 0.86
CA SER A 196 13.80 17.03 0.44
C SER A 196 12.89 17.30 1.65
N THR A 197 11.93 18.22 1.51
CA THR A 197 11.01 18.59 2.61
C THR A 197 10.16 17.41 3.08
N TYR A 198 9.69 16.57 2.15
CA TYR A 198 8.76 15.47 2.42
C TYR A 198 9.33 14.36 3.33
N ILE A 199 10.65 14.25 3.47
CA ILE A 199 11.29 13.26 4.36
C ILE A 199 11.77 13.85 5.69
N THR A 200 11.45 15.12 5.97
CA THR A 200 11.61 15.65 7.33
C THR A 200 10.65 14.96 8.29
N ALA A 201 11.06 14.74 9.53
CA ALA A 201 10.21 14.07 10.51
C ALA A 201 10.26 14.69 11.90
N LEU A 202 9.12 14.59 12.59
CA LEU A 202 8.97 14.88 14.01
C LEU A 202 8.01 13.86 14.63
N ILE A 203 8.52 13.14 15.62
CA ILE A 203 7.73 12.24 16.45
C ILE A 203 7.96 12.65 17.90
N ALA A 204 6.87 12.86 18.63
CA ALA A 204 6.96 13.38 19.99
C ALA A 204 5.85 12.81 20.87
N GLY A 205 6.19 12.44 22.09
CA GLY A 205 5.25 11.85 23.03
C GLY A 205 5.94 10.97 24.05
N PRO A 206 5.18 10.37 24.99
CA PRO A 206 5.72 9.48 26.00
C PRO A 206 6.02 8.08 25.43
N TYR A 207 6.75 7.98 24.31
CA TYR A 207 7.10 6.71 23.68
C TYR A 207 7.98 5.83 24.59
N ALA A 208 7.72 4.53 24.57
CA ALA A 208 8.66 3.52 25.05
C ALA A 208 9.71 3.26 23.98
N VAL A 209 10.97 3.04 24.40
CA VAL A 209 12.11 2.90 23.50
C VAL A 209 12.94 1.67 23.82
N VAL A 210 13.29 0.91 22.78
CA VAL A 210 14.31 -0.14 22.82
C VAL A 210 15.45 0.28 21.90
N ARG A 211 16.70 0.16 22.35
CA ARG A 211 17.88 0.59 21.59
C ARG A 211 18.81 -0.59 21.31
N ASP A 212 19.47 -0.53 20.17
CA ASP A 212 20.50 -1.47 19.74
C ASP A 212 21.52 -0.74 18.83
N GLU A 213 22.47 -1.46 18.27
CA GLU A 213 23.47 -0.94 17.34
C GLU A 213 23.83 -2.01 16.29
N HIS A 214 24.18 -1.56 15.09
CA HIS A 214 24.73 -2.42 14.05
C HIS A 214 25.82 -1.72 13.25
N ASP A 215 27.04 -2.28 13.28
CA ASP A 215 28.21 -1.77 12.57
C ASP A 215 28.48 -0.27 12.85
N GLY A 216 28.22 0.20 14.07
CA GLY A 216 28.35 1.59 14.51
C GLY A 216 27.17 2.50 14.17
N ILE A 217 26.06 1.97 13.63
CA ILE A 217 24.82 2.72 13.40
C ILE A 217 23.91 2.52 14.63
N PRO A 218 23.58 3.57 15.38
CA PRO A 218 22.59 3.48 16.46
C PRO A 218 21.20 3.15 15.91
N LEU A 219 20.54 2.20 16.56
CA LEU A 219 19.19 1.76 16.23
C LEU A 219 18.22 2.04 17.38
N GLY A 220 17.00 2.45 17.05
CA GLY A 220 15.93 2.66 18.01
C GLY A 220 14.60 2.10 17.52
N ILE A 221 13.82 1.49 18.41
CA ILE A 221 12.42 1.13 18.18
C ILE A 221 11.56 1.89 19.17
N TYR A 222 10.58 2.63 18.66
CA TYR A 222 9.68 3.47 19.44
C TYR A 222 8.24 3.00 19.27
N VAL A 223 7.52 2.89 20.38
CA VAL A 223 6.11 2.50 20.39
C VAL A 223 5.39 3.20 21.56
N ARG A 224 4.07 3.39 21.46
CA ARG A 224 3.26 3.91 22.57
C ARG A 224 3.44 3.05 23.84
N ARG A 225 3.43 3.67 25.03
CA ARG A 225 3.64 2.95 26.31
C ARG A 225 2.67 1.80 26.50
N SER A 226 1.40 1.98 26.12
CA SER A 226 0.37 0.94 26.22
C SER A 226 0.63 -0.29 25.35
N LEU A 227 1.41 -0.14 24.27
CA LEU A 227 1.78 -1.22 23.35
C LEU A 227 3.15 -1.84 23.63
N ALA A 228 3.97 -1.22 24.49
CA ALA A 228 5.35 -1.65 24.75
C ALA A 228 5.49 -3.12 25.18
N GLN A 229 4.50 -3.66 25.90
CA GLN A 229 4.48 -5.05 26.35
C GLN A 229 4.28 -6.08 25.22
N TYR A 230 3.81 -5.64 24.05
CA TYR A 230 3.57 -6.48 22.87
C TYR A 230 4.67 -6.34 21.81
N LEU A 231 5.69 -5.52 22.08
CA LEU A 231 6.77 -5.29 21.14
C LEU A 231 7.63 -6.55 21.00
N ASP A 232 8.04 -6.84 19.76
CA ASP A 232 8.94 -7.92 19.38
C ASP A 232 10.25 -7.34 18.83
N PRO A 233 11.07 -6.70 19.69
CA PRO A 233 12.24 -5.95 19.24
C PRO A 233 13.31 -6.86 18.65
N GLU A 234 13.45 -8.10 19.11
CA GLU A 234 14.43 -9.05 18.59
C GLU A 234 14.20 -9.35 17.11
N ASN A 235 12.96 -9.62 16.70
CA ASN A 235 12.66 -9.87 15.29
C ASN A 235 12.83 -8.62 14.42
N ILE A 236 12.41 -7.45 14.91
CA ILE A 236 12.53 -6.19 14.17
C ILE A 236 14.02 -5.85 13.95
N PHE A 237 14.85 -5.93 15.00
CA PHE A 237 16.28 -5.69 14.87
C PHE A 237 16.98 -6.75 14.02
N GLU A 238 16.60 -8.02 14.10
CA GLU A 238 17.17 -9.07 13.23
C GLU A 238 17.00 -8.72 11.74
N VAL A 239 15.78 -8.40 11.32
CA VAL A 239 15.48 -8.02 9.92
C VAL A 239 16.24 -6.76 9.53
N THR A 240 16.28 -5.76 10.41
CA THR A 240 16.98 -4.50 10.18
C THR A 240 18.47 -4.72 9.94
N LYS A 241 19.12 -5.55 10.75
CA LYS A 241 20.56 -5.87 10.62
C LYS A 241 20.85 -6.63 9.33
N GLN A 242 20.01 -7.60 8.98
CA GLN A 242 20.09 -8.32 7.70
C GLN A 242 19.93 -7.37 6.50
N GLY A 243 19.01 -6.41 6.59
CA GLY A 243 18.81 -5.36 5.60
C GLY A 243 20.06 -4.50 5.41
N PHE A 244 20.68 -4.02 6.49
CA PHE A 244 21.92 -3.23 6.39
C PHE A 244 23.06 -4.02 5.73
N ASP A 245 23.29 -5.27 6.15
CA ASP A 245 24.33 -6.12 5.57
C ASP A 245 24.12 -6.38 4.08
N PHE A 246 22.86 -6.53 3.67
CA PHE A 246 22.49 -6.69 2.27
C PHE A 246 22.67 -5.38 1.48
N PHE A 247 22.02 -4.29 1.88
CA PHE A 247 22.02 -3.02 1.14
C PHE A 247 23.40 -2.39 1.04
N HIS A 248 24.21 -2.42 2.12
CA HIS A 248 25.61 -1.97 2.07
C HIS A 248 26.41 -2.71 1.00
N ARG A 249 26.20 -4.03 0.88
CA ARG A 249 26.90 -4.87 -0.09
C ARG A 249 26.44 -4.61 -1.52
N VAL A 250 25.13 -4.61 -1.77
CA VAL A 250 24.59 -4.53 -3.13
C VAL A 250 24.65 -3.12 -3.71
N PHE A 251 24.44 -2.08 -2.89
CA PHE A 251 24.55 -0.68 -3.31
C PHE A 251 25.98 -0.14 -3.22
N GLY A 252 26.90 -0.87 -2.59
CA GLY A 252 28.30 -0.48 -2.49
C GLY A 252 28.53 0.83 -1.73
N LEU A 253 27.51 1.31 -1.00
CA LEU A 253 27.50 2.55 -0.26
C LEU A 253 26.93 2.30 1.12
N ARG A 254 27.61 2.86 2.12
CA ARG A 254 27.19 2.79 3.51
C ARG A 254 26.00 3.73 3.76
N TYR A 255 25.13 3.34 4.68
CA TYR A 255 24.04 4.16 5.20
C TYR A 255 24.50 5.59 5.59
N PRO A 256 23.87 6.66 5.08
CA PRO A 256 24.44 8.00 5.18
C PRO A 256 23.82 8.93 6.26
N PHE A 257 22.76 8.53 6.99
CA PHE A 257 22.00 9.46 7.87
C PHE A 257 22.30 9.36 9.37
N GLY A 258 23.37 8.68 9.77
CA GLY A 258 23.88 8.69 11.14
C GLY A 258 23.19 7.73 12.11
N LYS A 259 21.86 7.79 12.26
CA LYS A 259 21.05 6.86 13.09
C LYS A 259 19.89 6.26 12.28
N TYR A 260 19.34 5.15 12.73
CA TYR A 260 18.15 4.55 12.13
C TYR A 260 17.11 4.18 13.20
N ASP A 261 16.10 5.03 13.35
CA ASP A 261 14.98 4.79 14.26
C ASP A 261 13.75 4.30 13.50
N GLN A 262 13.04 3.34 14.09
CA GLN A 262 11.77 2.80 13.62
C GLN A 262 10.68 3.13 14.64
N LEU A 263 9.63 3.82 14.19
CA LEU A 263 8.60 4.38 15.06
C LEU A 263 7.23 3.83 14.67
N PHE A 264 6.65 2.98 15.52
CA PHE A 264 5.30 2.45 15.32
C PHE A 264 4.27 3.45 15.85
N VAL A 265 3.60 4.16 14.94
CA VAL A 265 2.79 5.34 15.24
C VAL A 265 1.28 5.09 15.05
N PRO A 266 0.42 5.75 15.85
CA PRO A 266 -1.02 5.54 15.82
C PRO A 266 -1.69 6.21 14.62
N GLU A 267 -2.80 5.61 14.17
CA GLU A 267 -3.65 6.14 13.06
C GLU A 267 -2.88 6.53 11.79
N PHE A 268 -1.81 5.79 11.47
CA PHE A 268 -1.02 6.01 10.27
C PHE A 268 -1.83 5.66 9.00
N ASN A 269 -1.68 6.46 7.94
CA ASN A 269 -2.46 6.29 6.70
C ASN A 269 -1.88 5.23 5.76
N ALA A 270 -0.56 5.13 5.72
CA ALA A 270 0.17 4.19 4.88
C ALA A 270 0.62 2.94 5.66
N GLY A 271 1.40 2.07 5.02
CA GLY A 271 2.07 0.96 5.71
C GLY A 271 3.27 1.45 6.54
N ALA A 272 4.06 2.35 5.97
CA ALA A 272 5.20 3.01 6.57
C ALA A 272 5.57 4.27 5.75
N MET A 273 6.59 5.00 6.19
CA MET A 273 7.16 6.17 5.51
C MET A 273 8.65 6.29 5.81
N GLU A 274 9.44 6.50 4.76
CA GLU A 274 10.89 6.42 4.72
C GLU A 274 11.61 7.65 5.29
N ASN A 275 11.05 8.35 6.27
CA ASN A 275 11.68 9.58 6.75
C ASN A 275 13.13 9.33 7.17
N ALA A 276 14.09 10.02 6.53
CA ALA A 276 15.51 9.73 6.65
C ALA A 276 15.98 9.65 8.12
N GLY A 277 16.32 8.44 8.59
CA GLY A 277 16.79 8.16 9.95
C GLY A 277 15.72 8.11 11.04
N ALA A 278 14.44 8.34 10.71
CA ALA A 278 13.29 8.32 11.63
C ALA A 278 12.04 7.72 10.96
N VAL A 279 12.15 6.47 10.50
CA VAL A 279 11.13 5.78 9.70
C VAL A 279 9.89 5.49 10.54
N THR A 280 8.71 5.84 10.05
CA THR A 280 7.44 5.59 10.75
C THR A 280 6.72 4.39 10.14
N PHE A 281 6.10 3.57 10.99
CA PHE A 281 5.35 2.37 10.63
C PHE A 281 3.94 2.41 11.20
N LEU A 282 3.01 1.78 10.48
CA LEU A 282 1.68 1.49 11.01
C LEU A 282 1.78 0.65 12.29
N GLU A 283 1.18 1.12 13.38
CA GLU A 283 1.25 0.42 14.68
C GLU A 283 0.62 -0.98 14.70
N ASP A 284 -0.22 -1.31 13.70
CA ASP A 284 -0.82 -2.65 13.56
C ASP A 284 0.25 -3.75 13.30
N TYR A 285 1.50 -3.36 13.01
CA TYR A 285 2.66 -4.26 12.98
C TYR A 285 3.22 -4.62 14.38
N VAL A 286 2.66 -4.04 15.45
CA VAL A 286 2.89 -4.44 16.84
C VAL A 286 1.74 -5.35 17.27
N PHE A 287 1.98 -6.66 17.17
CA PHE A 287 0.95 -7.67 17.33
C PHE A 287 0.62 -7.93 18.80
N ARG A 288 -0.61 -7.61 19.20
CA ARG A 288 -1.14 -7.83 20.56
C ARG A 288 -1.62 -9.27 20.81
N SER A 289 -1.91 -9.96 19.74
CA SER A 289 -2.50 -11.29 19.69
C SER A 289 -1.60 -12.22 18.90
N ARG A 290 -1.91 -13.51 18.90
CA ARG A 290 -1.17 -14.45 18.05
C ARG A 290 -1.46 -14.12 16.57
N VAL A 291 -0.40 -13.99 15.78
CA VAL A 291 -0.49 -13.81 14.33
C VAL A 291 0.13 -15.00 13.58
N THR A 292 -0.22 -15.13 12.30
CA THR A 292 0.45 -16.07 11.39
C THR A 292 1.80 -15.52 10.94
N ASP A 293 2.73 -16.41 10.54
CA ASP A 293 4.02 -15.98 10.00
C ASP A 293 3.89 -15.06 8.76
N ALA A 294 2.79 -15.12 8.01
CA ALA A 294 2.49 -14.22 6.90
C ALA A 294 2.46 -12.72 7.30
N LEU A 295 1.94 -12.39 8.49
CA LEU A 295 1.96 -11.01 8.98
C LEU A 295 3.37 -10.58 9.42
N ILE A 296 4.18 -11.52 9.93
CA ILE A 296 5.58 -11.28 10.29
C ILE A 296 6.42 -11.10 9.02
N GLU A 297 6.20 -11.92 7.99
CA GLU A 297 6.79 -11.80 6.65
C GLU A 297 6.47 -10.43 6.04
N ARG A 298 5.21 -9.98 6.11
CA ARG A 298 4.79 -8.67 5.62
C ARG A 298 5.46 -7.52 6.38
N ARG A 299 5.52 -7.59 7.72
CA ARG A 299 6.25 -6.60 8.52
C ARG A 299 7.72 -6.52 8.11
N ALA A 300 8.36 -7.67 7.90
CA ALA A 300 9.75 -7.72 7.48
C ALA A 300 9.97 -7.11 6.08
N GLU A 301 9.09 -7.42 5.13
CA GLU A 301 9.12 -6.83 3.80
C GLU A 301 8.97 -5.30 3.85
N THR A 302 8.01 -4.79 4.63
CA THR A 302 7.85 -3.33 4.83
C THR A 302 9.10 -2.72 5.45
N ILE A 303 9.69 -3.31 6.49
CA ILE A 303 10.96 -2.82 7.06
C ILE A 303 12.05 -2.73 5.98
N LEU A 304 12.20 -3.76 5.15
CA LEU A 304 13.22 -3.79 4.10
C LEU A 304 12.94 -2.80 2.96
N HIS A 305 11.66 -2.54 2.65
CA HIS A 305 11.22 -1.50 1.70
C HIS A 305 11.65 -0.11 2.19
N GLU A 306 11.33 0.25 3.44
CA GLU A 306 11.74 1.53 4.02
C GLU A 306 13.26 1.67 4.12
N MET A 307 13.98 0.58 4.40
CA MET A 307 15.44 0.58 4.40
C MET A 307 16.03 0.85 3.01
N ALA A 308 15.41 0.33 1.95
CA ALA A 308 15.86 0.56 0.57
C ALA A 308 15.71 2.04 0.18
N HIS A 309 14.68 2.72 0.70
CA HIS A 309 14.43 4.13 0.44
C HIS A 309 15.53 5.09 0.92
N MET A 310 16.27 4.69 1.96
CA MET A 310 17.45 5.42 2.43
C MET A 310 18.49 5.65 1.31
N TRP A 311 18.45 4.85 0.25
CA TRP A 311 19.19 5.09 -0.99
C TRP A 311 18.28 5.59 -2.13
N PHE A 312 17.17 4.88 -2.40
CA PHE A 312 16.21 5.20 -3.46
C PHE A 312 15.05 6.07 -2.93
N GLY A 313 15.19 7.38 -3.02
CA GLY A 313 14.20 8.34 -2.52
C GLY A 313 14.84 9.38 -1.64
N ASP A 314 15.70 8.97 -0.70
CA ASP A 314 16.34 9.92 0.22
C ASP A 314 17.68 10.44 -0.31
N LEU A 315 18.65 9.52 -0.47
CA LEU A 315 19.98 9.86 -0.95
C LEU A 315 19.93 10.37 -2.39
N VAL A 316 19.18 9.66 -3.25
CA VAL A 316 18.91 10.07 -4.63
C VAL A 316 17.40 10.11 -4.83
N THR A 317 16.89 11.28 -5.16
CA THR A 317 15.45 11.56 -5.21
C THR A 317 15.05 11.92 -6.63
N MET A 318 13.81 11.64 -7.05
CA MET A 318 13.29 12.18 -8.31
C MET A 318 13.28 13.72 -8.30
N ARG A 319 13.35 14.34 -9.49
CA ARG A 319 13.16 15.81 -9.62
C ARG A 319 11.71 16.23 -9.43
N TRP A 320 10.79 15.42 -9.91
CA TRP A 320 9.36 15.62 -9.78
C TRP A 320 8.68 14.26 -9.73
N TRP A 321 7.44 14.26 -9.28
CA TRP A 321 6.66 13.06 -9.00
C TRP A 321 6.29 12.22 -10.23
N ASP A 322 6.57 12.69 -11.46
CA ASP A 322 6.45 11.86 -12.68
C ASP A 322 7.41 10.67 -12.67
N ASP A 323 8.52 10.79 -11.94
CA ASP A 323 9.50 9.73 -11.72
C ASP A 323 9.39 9.09 -10.32
N LEU A 324 8.28 9.26 -9.60
CA LEU A 324 8.06 8.68 -8.26
C LEU A 324 8.29 7.16 -8.22
N TRP A 325 7.92 6.46 -9.29
CA TRP A 325 8.15 5.02 -9.41
C TRP A 325 9.64 4.62 -9.29
N LEU A 326 10.58 5.53 -9.60
CA LEU A 326 12.02 5.28 -9.38
C LEU A 326 12.36 5.06 -7.92
N ASN A 327 11.60 5.66 -7.00
CA ASN A 327 11.73 5.40 -5.57
C ASN A 327 11.00 4.10 -5.25
N GLU A 328 9.68 4.08 -5.53
CA GLU A 328 8.78 3.07 -4.99
C GLU A 328 8.94 1.68 -5.60
N SER A 329 9.02 1.60 -6.94
CA SER A 329 9.24 0.31 -7.61
C SER A 329 10.59 -0.30 -7.25
N PHE A 330 11.62 0.54 -7.09
CA PHE A 330 12.95 0.07 -6.71
C PHE A 330 12.98 -0.40 -5.28
N ALA A 331 12.40 0.35 -4.35
CA ALA A 331 12.28 -0.06 -2.96
C ALA A 331 11.53 -1.40 -2.85
N THR A 332 10.41 -1.57 -3.56
CA THR A 332 9.65 -2.83 -3.57
C THR A 332 10.42 -3.98 -4.20
N TYR A 333 11.12 -3.77 -5.32
CA TYR A 333 11.93 -4.84 -5.93
C TYR A 333 13.09 -5.26 -5.01
N MET A 334 13.79 -4.27 -4.44
CA MET A 334 14.96 -4.48 -3.60
C MET A 334 14.59 -5.04 -2.23
N SER A 335 13.40 -4.73 -1.68
CA SER A 335 12.88 -5.31 -0.44
C SER A 335 12.69 -6.82 -0.60
N VAL A 336 12.03 -7.25 -1.68
CA VAL A 336 11.76 -8.67 -1.97
C VAL A 336 13.06 -9.41 -2.30
N LEU A 337 13.98 -8.79 -3.04
CA LEU A 337 15.30 -9.37 -3.29
C LEU A 337 16.09 -9.54 -1.99
N CYS A 338 16.09 -8.53 -1.11
CA CYS A 338 16.74 -8.61 0.20
C CYS A 338 16.10 -9.71 1.05
N GLN A 339 14.77 -9.77 1.09
CA GLN A 339 14.03 -10.79 1.82
C GLN A 339 14.40 -12.19 1.31
N ALA A 340 14.47 -12.39 0.00
CA ALA A 340 14.79 -13.67 -0.60
C ALA A 340 16.23 -14.13 -0.36
N GLU A 341 17.18 -13.20 -0.26
CA GLU A 341 18.62 -13.52 -0.21
C GLU A 341 19.23 -13.41 1.19
N ALA A 342 18.62 -12.65 2.12
CA ALA A 342 19.21 -12.31 3.42
C ALA A 342 18.41 -12.79 4.63
N THR A 343 17.16 -13.24 4.45
CA THR A 343 16.25 -13.56 5.57
C THR A 343 15.79 -15.02 5.54
N ARG A 344 15.07 -15.45 6.59
CA ARG A 344 14.59 -16.83 6.75
C ARG A 344 13.54 -17.27 5.73
N TRP A 345 12.82 -16.33 5.09
CA TRP A 345 11.76 -16.66 4.13
C TRP A 345 12.30 -17.15 2.79
N GLY A 346 13.54 -16.77 2.45
CA GLY A 346 14.23 -17.25 1.26
C GLY A 346 13.41 -17.02 -0.03
N GLN A 347 13.53 -17.95 -0.97
CA GLN A 347 12.82 -17.88 -2.26
C GLN A 347 11.28 -17.91 -2.13
N GLY A 348 10.72 -18.17 -0.93
CA GLY A 348 9.30 -17.99 -0.64
C GLY A 348 8.83 -16.55 -0.85
N ALA A 349 9.68 -15.55 -0.60
CA ALA A 349 9.34 -14.14 -0.81
C ALA A 349 8.91 -13.83 -2.26
N TRP A 350 9.53 -14.47 -3.26
CA TRP A 350 9.11 -14.33 -4.67
C TRP A 350 7.78 -15.01 -4.97
N THR A 351 7.43 -16.06 -4.21
CA THR A 351 6.11 -16.71 -4.29
C THR A 351 5.02 -15.77 -3.75
N THR A 352 5.27 -15.15 -2.60
CA THR A 352 4.42 -14.11 -2.01
C THR A 352 4.24 -12.93 -2.96
N PHE A 353 5.33 -12.37 -3.49
CA PHE A 353 5.30 -11.26 -4.46
C PHE A 353 4.42 -11.58 -5.68
N ALA A 354 4.54 -12.79 -6.24
CA ALA A 354 3.78 -13.19 -7.42
C ALA A 354 2.26 -13.24 -7.19
N ASN A 355 1.79 -13.53 -5.97
CA ASN A 355 0.36 -13.69 -5.67
C ASN A 355 -0.28 -12.51 -4.97
N VAL A 356 0.51 -11.68 -4.29
CA VAL A 356 0.02 -10.50 -3.57
C VAL A 356 0.26 -9.24 -4.40
N GLU A 357 1.53 -8.88 -4.60
CA GLU A 357 1.90 -7.62 -5.26
C GLU A 357 1.49 -7.63 -6.74
N LYS A 358 1.87 -8.66 -7.50
CA LYS A 358 1.49 -8.73 -8.92
C LYS A 358 -0.02 -8.79 -9.11
N ALA A 359 -0.76 -9.44 -8.21
CA ALA A 359 -2.22 -9.48 -8.30
C ALA A 359 -2.85 -8.10 -8.10
N TRP A 360 -2.28 -7.27 -7.22
CA TRP A 360 -2.69 -5.87 -7.05
C TRP A 360 -2.37 -5.05 -8.30
N ALA A 361 -1.15 -5.16 -8.84
CA ALA A 361 -0.75 -4.52 -10.09
C ALA A 361 -1.67 -4.91 -11.26
N TYR A 362 -1.93 -6.21 -11.46
CA TYR A 362 -2.83 -6.68 -12.51
C TYR A 362 -4.24 -6.15 -12.33
N ARG A 363 -4.72 -5.97 -11.10
CA ARG A 363 -6.02 -5.34 -10.87
C ARG A 363 -6.01 -3.89 -11.34
N GLN A 364 -5.01 -3.11 -10.92
CA GLN A 364 -4.91 -1.68 -11.20
C GLN A 364 -4.72 -1.40 -12.70
N ASP A 365 -3.81 -2.14 -13.34
CA ASP A 365 -3.45 -1.97 -14.75
C ASP A 365 -4.54 -2.42 -15.74
N GLN A 366 -5.59 -3.07 -15.24
CA GLN A 366 -6.79 -3.45 -16.00
C GLN A 366 -7.96 -2.48 -15.83
N LEU A 367 -7.83 -1.45 -14.98
CA LEU A 367 -8.86 -0.43 -14.80
C LEU A 367 -8.84 0.58 -15.96
N PRO A 368 -9.96 1.27 -16.25
CA PRO A 368 -10.01 2.34 -17.26
C PRO A 368 -9.10 3.52 -16.96
N SER A 369 -8.62 3.62 -15.72
CA SER A 369 -7.68 4.62 -15.23
C SER A 369 -6.21 4.22 -15.38
N THR A 370 -5.91 3.06 -15.97
CA THR A 370 -4.53 2.60 -16.19
C THR A 370 -3.66 3.69 -16.83
N HIS A 371 -2.42 3.76 -16.39
CA HIS A 371 -1.42 4.70 -16.86
C HIS A 371 -0.07 3.99 -17.07
N PRO A 372 0.86 4.63 -17.81
CA PRO A 372 2.24 4.18 -17.86
C PRO A 372 2.89 4.24 -16.48
N ILE A 373 3.96 3.47 -16.26
CA ILE A 373 4.75 3.55 -15.02
C ILE A 373 5.36 4.95 -14.88
N ALA A 374 5.96 5.46 -15.96
CA ALA A 374 6.36 6.86 -16.08
C ALA A 374 5.15 7.70 -16.50
N ALA A 375 4.32 8.07 -15.53
CA ALA A 375 3.07 8.81 -15.76
C ALA A 375 3.29 10.32 -15.90
N ASP A 376 2.40 11.00 -16.63
CA ASP A 376 2.40 12.47 -16.66
C ASP A 376 1.70 13.02 -15.41
N ILE A 377 2.46 13.66 -14.53
CA ILE A 377 1.99 14.17 -13.24
C ILE A 377 1.97 15.72 -13.26
N PRO A 378 0.83 16.35 -13.60
CA PRO A 378 0.75 17.81 -13.74
C PRO A 378 0.69 18.55 -12.41
N ASP A 379 0.21 17.94 -11.34
CA ASP A 379 -0.01 18.56 -10.02
C ASP A 379 -0.07 17.52 -8.88
N MET A 380 -0.12 17.97 -7.63
CA MET A 380 -0.10 17.10 -6.43
C MET A 380 -1.32 16.17 -6.34
N GLN A 381 -2.51 16.61 -6.73
CA GLN A 381 -3.69 15.73 -6.74
C GLN A 381 -3.54 14.55 -7.71
N ALA A 382 -2.86 14.77 -8.84
CA ALA A 382 -2.52 13.67 -9.74
C ALA A 382 -1.51 12.71 -9.10
N VAL A 383 -0.58 13.20 -8.26
CA VAL A 383 0.34 12.34 -7.52
C VAL A 383 -0.45 11.38 -6.62
N GLU A 384 -1.31 11.93 -5.76
CA GLU A 384 -2.03 11.18 -4.72
C GLU A 384 -2.82 9.99 -5.26
N VAL A 385 -3.50 10.15 -6.41
CA VAL A 385 -4.26 9.06 -7.02
C VAL A 385 -3.43 8.11 -7.88
N ASN A 386 -2.13 8.36 -8.05
CA ASN A 386 -1.16 7.48 -8.71
C ASN A 386 -0.29 6.69 -7.70
N PHE A 387 -0.49 6.86 -6.39
CA PHE A 387 0.01 5.94 -5.35
C PHE A 387 -0.77 4.63 -5.38
N ASP A 388 -0.55 3.83 -6.42
CA ASP A 388 -1.34 2.64 -6.70
C ASP A 388 -0.49 1.43 -7.11
N GLY A 389 -1.15 0.33 -7.44
CA GLY A 389 -0.47 -0.93 -7.80
C GLY A 389 0.41 -0.84 -9.05
N ILE A 390 0.30 0.22 -9.86
CA ILE A 390 1.19 0.44 -11.01
C ILE A 390 2.54 1.00 -10.53
N THR A 391 2.53 2.04 -9.71
CA THR A 391 3.74 2.72 -9.21
C THR A 391 4.61 1.82 -8.33
N TYR A 392 3.99 0.93 -7.56
CA TYR A 392 4.71 -0.03 -6.71
C TYR A 392 4.93 -1.36 -7.44
N ALA A 393 3.87 -2.14 -7.56
CA ALA A 393 3.98 -3.56 -7.89
C ALA A 393 4.19 -3.84 -9.39
N LYS A 394 3.56 -3.08 -10.31
CA LYS A 394 3.84 -3.21 -11.75
C LYS A 394 5.28 -2.80 -12.03
N GLY A 395 5.71 -1.64 -11.54
CA GLY A 395 7.07 -1.18 -11.74
C GLY A 395 8.11 -2.12 -11.14
N ALA A 396 7.91 -2.66 -9.92
CA ALA A 396 8.77 -3.70 -9.36
C ALA A 396 8.80 -4.99 -10.21
N SER A 397 7.66 -5.40 -10.77
CA SER A 397 7.59 -6.55 -11.69
C SER A 397 8.32 -6.30 -13.00
N VAL A 398 8.28 -5.07 -13.50
CA VAL A 398 9.00 -4.63 -14.70
C VAL A 398 10.50 -4.53 -14.41
N LEU A 399 10.91 -4.10 -13.22
CA LEU A 399 12.30 -4.16 -12.78
C LEU A 399 12.80 -5.60 -12.66
N LYS A 400 11.99 -6.52 -12.13
CA LYS A 400 12.30 -7.97 -12.14
C LYS A 400 12.51 -8.48 -13.58
N GLN A 401 11.67 -8.05 -14.51
CA GLN A 401 11.82 -8.38 -15.94
C GLN A 401 13.09 -7.75 -16.54
N LEU A 402 13.41 -6.50 -16.19
CA LEU A 402 14.65 -5.83 -16.61
C LEU A 402 15.86 -6.61 -16.12
N VAL A 403 15.86 -7.04 -14.86
CA VAL A 403 16.92 -7.86 -14.27
C VAL A 403 17.06 -9.20 -15.00
N ALA A 404 15.96 -9.86 -15.34
CA ALA A 404 16.00 -11.07 -16.17
C ALA A 404 16.57 -10.80 -17.57
N TYR A 405 16.39 -9.60 -18.10
CA TYR A 405 16.87 -9.18 -19.42
C TYR A 405 18.35 -8.78 -19.44
N VAL A 406 18.83 -8.02 -18.45
CA VAL A 406 20.21 -7.51 -18.39
C VAL A 406 21.16 -8.36 -17.55
N GLY A 407 20.63 -9.20 -16.67
CA GLY A 407 21.36 -9.99 -15.67
C GLY A 407 21.56 -9.25 -14.35
N LEU A 408 21.36 -9.96 -13.23
CA LEU A 408 21.40 -9.40 -11.87
C LEU A 408 22.72 -8.69 -11.55
N ASP A 409 23.87 -9.30 -11.87
CA ASP A 409 25.18 -8.70 -11.57
C ASP A 409 25.40 -7.38 -12.31
N ASN A 410 24.96 -7.29 -13.57
CA ASN A 410 25.06 -6.07 -14.38
C ASN A 410 24.10 -4.99 -13.85
N PHE A 411 22.89 -5.39 -13.45
CA PHE A 411 21.91 -4.49 -12.85
C PHE A 411 22.46 -3.88 -11.55
N LEU A 412 22.94 -4.71 -10.62
CA LEU A 412 23.51 -4.23 -9.35
C LEU A 412 24.76 -3.37 -9.59
N ALA A 413 25.60 -3.70 -10.57
CA ALA A 413 26.71 -2.83 -10.95
C ALA A 413 26.24 -1.44 -11.42
N GLY A 414 25.19 -1.38 -12.25
CA GLY A 414 24.65 -0.10 -12.73
C GLY A 414 24.01 0.73 -11.61
N VAL A 415 23.32 0.08 -10.66
CA VAL A 415 22.79 0.74 -9.46
C VAL A 415 23.91 1.35 -8.61
N ARG A 416 25.04 0.65 -8.44
CA ARG A 416 26.22 1.21 -7.74
C ARG A 416 26.78 2.44 -8.44
N ASP A 417 26.92 2.39 -9.76
CA ASP A 417 27.40 3.53 -10.55
C ASP A 417 26.46 4.72 -10.43
N TYR A 418 25.15 4.48 -10.51
CA TYR A 418 24.11 5.49 -10.34
C TYR A 418 24.21 6.20 -8.98
N PHE A 419 24.30 5.46 -7.86
CA PHE A 419 24.40 6.12 -6.56
C PHE A 419 25.71 6.89 -6.38
N ASN A 420 26.84 6.38 -6.86
CA ASN A 420 28.12 7.09 -6.79
C ASN A 420 28.10 8.42 -7.55
N GLU A 421 27.37 8.51 -8.66
CA GLU A 421 27.26 9.71 -9.50
C GLU A 421 26.25 10.74 -8.94
N HIS A 422 25.16 10.25 -8.35
CA HIS A 422 23.98 11.05 -8.05
C HIS A 422 23.67 11.27 -6.55
N ALA A 423 24.48 10.72 -5.63
CA ALA A 423 24.30 10.92 -4.20
C ALA A 423 24.06 12.39 -3.83
N TRP A 424 23.03 12.63 -3.01
CA TRP A 424 22.57 13.94 -2.52
C TRP A 424 21.93 14.86 -3.57
N LYS A 425 21.58 14.33 -4.74
CA LYS A 425 20.98 15.10 -5.85
C LYS A 425 19.58 14.59 -6.20
N ASN A 426 18.98 15.27 -7.18
CA ASN A 426 17.78 14.84 -7.85
C ASN A 426 18.07 14.33 -9.27
N THR A 427 17.42 13.24 -9.66
CA THR A 427 17.63 12.55 -10.95
C THR A 427 16.34 12.45 -11.76
N THR A 428 16.49 12.03 -13.01
CA THR A 428 15.38 11.58 -13.87
C THR A 428 15.58 10.13 -14.30
N LEU A 429 14.57 9.54 -14.92
CA LEU A 429 14.67 8.19 -15.51
C LEU A 429 15.91 7.99 -16.38
N GLN A 430 16.26 8.99 -17.19
CA GLN A 430 17.40 8.88 -18.12
C GLN A 430 18.73 8.67 -17.38
N ASP A 431 18.91 9.25 -16.20
CA ASP A 431 20.13 9.13 -15.41
C ASP A 431 20.36 7.65 -15.00
N LEU A 432 19.30 6.99 -14.54
CA LEU A 432 19.31 5.58 -14.19
C LEU A 432 19.54 4.68 -15.41
N LEU A 433 18.78 4.85 -16.49
CA LEU A 433 18.90 4.01 -17.68
C LEU A 433 20.31 4.10 -18.26
N SER A 434 20.90 5.29 -18.30
CA SER A 434 22.26 5.49 -18.78
C SER A 434 23.28 4.68 -17.96
N ALA A 435 23.10 4.55 -16.64
CA ALA A 435 23.97 3.72 -15.81
C ALA A 435 23.80 2.21 -16.12
N LEU A 436 22.56 1.75 -16.29
CA LEU A 436 22.26 0.35 -16.59
C LEU A 436 22.70 -0.08 -18.00
N GLU A 437 22.61 0.80 -19.00
CA GLU A 437 23.10 0.56 -20.35
C GLU A 437 24.62 0.40 -20.37
N ARG A 438 25.35 1.23 -19.61
CA ARG A 438 26.82 1.14 -19.50
C ARG A 438 27.29 -0.21 -18.95
N THR A 439 26.63 -0.73 -17.92
CA THR A 439 27.05 -1.97 -17.27
C THR A 439 26.55 -3.24 -17.96
N SER A 440 25.36 -3.19 -18.57
CA SER A 440 24.78 -4.34 -19.28
C SER A 440 25.24 -4.46 -20.73
N GLY A 441 25.66 -3.36 -21.36
CA GLY A 441 25.97 -3.30 -22.79
C GLY A 441 24.75 -3.45 -23.71
N ARG A 442 23.52 -3.39 -23.17
CA ARG A 442 22.26 -3.43 -23.93
C ARG A 442 21.71 -2.02 -24.08
N ASP A 443 21.17 -1.71 -25.26
CA ASP A 443 20.33 -0.52 -25.48
C ASP A 443 18.97 -0.74 -24.80
N LEU A 444 18.59 0.16 -23.89
CA LEU A 444 17.35 0.11 -23.14
C LEU A 444 16.32 1.11 -23.67
N SER A 445 16.60 1.86 -24.73
CA SER A 445 15.68 2.87 -25.27
C SER A 445 14.34 2.29 -25.74
N SER A 446 14.35 1.21 -26.51
CA SER A 446 13.12 0.53 -26.95
C SER A 446 12.39 -0.14 -25.78
N TRP A 447 13.16 -0.73 -24.87
CA TRP A 447 12.65 -1.38 -23.67
C TRP A 447 11.92 -0.37 -22.77
N SER A 448 12.53 0.79 -22.48
CA SER A 448 11.96 1.87 -21.70
C SER A 448 10.63 2.34 -22.30
N LYS A 449 10.60 2.53 -23.61
CA LYS A 449 9.39 2.96 -24.30
C LYS A 449 8.26 1.94 -24.19
N GLU A 450 8.55 0.65 -24.39
CA GLU A 450 7.54 -0.42 -24.29
C GLU A 450 7.03 -0.59 -22.86
N TRP A 451 7.92 -0.59 -21.87
CA TRP A 451 7.59 -0.99 -20.51
C TRP A 451 7.20 0.16 -19.60
N LEU A 452 7.86 1.32 -19.71
CA LEU A 452 7.70 2.44 -18.79
C LEU A 452 6.73 3.49 -19.31
N GLU A 453 6.71 3.72 -20.62
CA GLU A 453 5.95 4.82 -21.26
C GLU A 453 4.61 4.38 -21.87
N THR A 454 4.19 3.12 -21.71
CA THR A 454 2.87 2.64 -22.20
C THR A 454 2.04 1.90 -21.14
N SER A 455 0.71 2.07 -21.20
CA SER A 455 -0.26 1.45 -20.28
C SER A 455 -0.69 0.03 -20.69
N GLY A 456 -1.35 -0.68 -19.78
CA GLY A 456 -1.99 -1.96 -20.02
C GLY A 456 -1.07 -3.17 -19.86
N VAL A 457 -1.68 -4.35 -19.86
CA VAL A 457 -1.02 -5.64 -19.62
C VAL A 457 -1.23 -6.59 -20.80
N ASN A 458 -0.17 -7.27 -21.22
CA ASN A 458 -0.26 -8.28 -22.28
C ASN A 458 -0.74 -9.63 -21.74
N THR A 459 -1.48 -10.35 -22.57
CA THR A 459 -1.91 -11.72 -22.29
C THR A 459 -1.08 -12.68 -23.13
N LEU A 460 -0.56 -13.74 -22.50
CA LEU A 460 0.23 -14.80 -23.14
C LEU A 460 -0.53 -16.13 -23.11
N ARG A 461 -0.57 -16.80 -24.26
CA ARG A 461 -1.23 -18.12 -24.43
C ARG A 461 -0.36 -19.04 -25.29
N SER A 462 -0.29 -20.32 -24.94
CA SER A 462 0.31 -21.33 -25.82
C SER A 462 -0.64 -21.68 -26.96
N SER A 463 -0.11 -21.81 -28.18
CA SER A 463 -0.83 -22.28 -29.37
C SER A 463 -0.01 -23.35 -30.07
N PHE A 464 -0.54 -24.56 -30.15
CA PHE A 464 0.18 -25.70 -30.70
C PHE A 464 -0.75 -26.66 -31.44
N THR A 465 -0.14 -27.50 -32.27
CA THR A 465 -0.79 -28.67 -32.87
C THR A 465 0.01 -29.91 -32.50
N THR A 466 -0.66 -31.06 -32.41
CA THR A 466 -0.01 -32.33 -32.05
C THR A 466 -0.22 -33.39 -33.13
N ASP A 467 0.68 -34.37 -33.19
CA ASP A 467 0.45 -35.62 -33.94
C ASP A 467 -0.48 -36.58 -33.18
N ASP A 468 -0.74 -37.75 -33.77
CA ASP A 468 -1.62 -38.78 -33.20
C ASP A 468 -1.08 -39.37 -31.90
N GLU A 469 0.24 -39.26 -31.66
CA GLU A 469 0.88 -39.65 -30.41
C GLU A 469 1.00 -38.50 -29.39
N GLY A 470 0.41 -37.34 -29.69
CA GLY A 470 0.39 -36.17 -28.82
C GLY A 470 1.68 -35.37 -28.80
N ARG A 471 2.61 -35.58 -29.74
CA ARG A 471 3.84 -34.77 -29.84
C ARG A 471 3.58 -33.46 -30.55
N PHE A 472 4.17 -32.38 -30.08
CA PHE A 472 4.03 -31.06 -30.71
C PHE A 472 4.60 -31.06 -32.14
N LEU A 473 3.76 -30.74 -33.12
CA LEU A 473 4.14 -30.49 -34.52
C LEU A 473 4.52 -29.02 -34.74
N SER A 474 3.85 -28.13 -34.00
CA SER A 474 4.14 -26.71 -33.92
C SER A 474 3.88 -26.23 -32.49
N PHE A 475 4.66 -25.28 -31.99
CA PHE A 475 4.40 -24.61 -30.73
C PHE A 475 4.75 -23.14 -30.86
N ASP A 476 3.78 -22.27 -30.62
CA ASP A 476 3.93 -20.83 -30.61
C ASP A 476 3.39 -20.27 -29.28
N VAL A 477 3.93 -19.14 -28.85
CA VAL A 477 3.31 -18.27 -27.84
C VAL A 477 2.61 -17.13 -28.57
N LEU A 478 1.31 -16.97 -28.30
CA LEU A 478 0.51 -15.84 -28.76
C LEU A 478 0.54 -14.75 -27.69
N GLN A 479 0.76 -13.52 -28.15
CA GLN A 479 0.71 -12.31 -27.33
C GLN A 479 -0.44 -11.43 -27.77
N GLU A 480 -1.27 -11.01 -26.82
CA GLU A 480 -2.44 -10.17 -27.04
C GLU A 480 -2.38 -8.90 -26.20
N ALA A 481 -2.97 -7.82 -26.73
CA ALA A 481 -3.14 -6.54 -26.06
C ALA A 481 -4.59 -6.06 -26.29
N THR A 482 -5.08 -5.15 -25.43
CA THR A 482 -6.43 -4.59 -25.63
C THR A 482 -6.45 -3.61 -26.79
N GLN A 483 -7.64 -3.30 -27.32
CA GLN A 483 -7.77 -2.35 -28.42
C GLN A 483 -7.39 -0.92 -27.98
N GLU A 484 -7.70 -0.58 -26.74
CA GLU A 484 -7.41 0.70 -26.12
C GLU A 484 -5.91 0.89 -25.87
N HIS A 485 -5.19 -0.20 -25.56
CA HIS A 485 -3.76 -0.21 -25.28
C HIS A 485 -3.06 -1.28 -26.14
N PRO A 486 -2.88 -1.05 -27.45
CA PRO A 486 -2.48 -2.08 -28.41
C PRO A 486 -0.97 -2.42 -28.40
N THR A 487 -0.20 -1.88 -27.45
CA THR A 487 1.24 -2.12 -27.36
C THR A 487 1.51 -3.59 -27.00
N LEU A 488 2.25 -4.28 -27.86
CA LEU A 488 2.82 -5.59 -27.58
C LEU A 488 4.25 -5.38 -27.08
N ARG A 489 4.55 -5.89 -25.89
CA ARG A 489 5.84 -5.72 -25.24
C ARG A 489 6.75 -6.90 -25.53
N SER A 490 8.05 -6.63 -25.53
CA SER A 490 9.08 -7.66 -25.59
C SER A 490 9.23 -8.30 -24.20
N HIS A 491 8.91 -9.58 -24.09
CA HIS A 491 8.94 -10.31 -22.82
C HIS A 491 10.10 -11.30 -22.76
N ARG A 492 10.85 -11.32 -21.65
CA ARG A 492 11.72 -12.45 -21.30
C ARG A 492 10.89 -13.46 -20.49
N VAL A 493 10.75 -14.69 -20.97
CA VAL A 493 9.93 -15.72 -20.31
C VAL A 493 10.64 -17.06 -20.24
N ALA A 494 10.24 -17.91 -19.29
CA ALA A 494 10.47 -19.35 -19.37
C ALA A 494 9.14 -20.09 -19.60
N ILE A 495 9.19 -21.20 -20.34
CA ILE A 495 8.08 -22.12 -20.55
C ILE A 495 8.44 -23.42 -19.86
N GLY A 496 7.60 -23.84 -18.91
CA GLY A 496 7.72 -25.11 -18.21
C GLY A 496 6.73 -26.14 -18.75
N LEU A 497 7.21 -27.33 -19.10
CA LEU A 497 6.37 -28.50 -19.35
C LEU A 497 6.32 -29.35 -18.08
N TYR A 498 5.12 -29.69 -17.61
CA TYR A 498 4.90 -30.39 -16.36
C TYR A 498 4.11 -31.69 -16.57
N SER A 499 4.68 -32.82 -16.17
CA SER A 499 4.02 -34.13 -16.25
C SER A 499 3.75 -34.69 -14.87
N LEU A 500 2.56 -35.23 -14.68
CA LEU A 500 2.16 -35.91 -13.46
C LEU A 500 2.77 -37.32 -13.44
N ARG A 501 3.70 -37.56 -12.51
CA ARG A 501 4.38 -38.84 -12.33
C ARG A 501 4.29 -39.22 -10.86
N ASP A 502 3.78 -40.42 -10.59
CA ASP A 502 3.63 -40.94 -9.22
C ASP A 502 2.89 -39.98 -8.26
N GLY A 503 1.89 -39.25 -8.79
CA GLY A 503 1.10 -38.29 -8.02
C GLY A 503 1.77 -36.93 -7.81
N VAL A 504 2.96 -36.68 -8.39
CA VAL A 504 3.68 -35.41 -8.31
C VAL A 504 3.80 -34.78 -9.69
N LEU A 505 3.41 -33.51 -9.79
CA LEU A 505 3.53 -32.71 -11.00
C LEU A 505 4.94 -32.11 -11.03
N THR A 506 5.77 -32.62 -11.93
CA THR A 506 7.20 -32.28 -12.01
C THR A 506 7.54 -31.62 -13.34
N ARG A 507 8.42 -30.61 -13.30
CA ARG A 507 8.93 -29.94 -14.50
C ARG A 507 9.82 -30.90 -15.28
N THR A 508 9.39 -31.30 -16.47
CA THR A 508 10.12 -32.23 -17.36
C THR A 508 10.98 -31.50 -18.37
N LYS A 509 10.61 -30.27 -18.74
CA LYS A 509 11.38 -29.40 -19.65
C LYS A 509 11.19 -27.94 -19.28
N ARG A 510 12.24 -27.15 -19.50
CA ARG A 510 12.26 -25.69 -19.38
C ARG A 510 12.87 -25.09 -20.64
N VAL A 511 12.19 -24.13 -21.26
CA VAL A 511 12.71 -23.36 -22.41
C VAL A 511 12.60 -21.87 -22.08
N GLU A 512 13.72 -21.15 -22.10
CA GLU A 512 13.76 -19.72 -21.85
C GLU A 512 14.04 -18.97 -23.15
N LEU A 513 13.24 -17.94 -23.43
CA LEU A 513 13.25 -17.21 -24.69
C LEU A 513 12.65 -15.80 -24.55
N ASP A 514 12.81 -15.01 -25.60
CA ASP A 514 12.15 -13.71 -25.73
C ASP A 514 10.89 -13.86 -26.59
N ILE A 515 9.75 -13.34 -26.13
CA ILE A 515 8.50 -13.24 -26.89
C ILE A 515 8.41 -11.83 -27.46
N VAL A 516 8.40 -11.74 -28.79
CA VAL A 516 8.37 -10.47 -29.53
C VAL A 516 7.24 -10.50 -30.55
N GLY A 517 6.40 -9.46 -30.52
CA GLY A 517 5.23 -9.34 -31.38
C GLY A 517 4.12 -10.34 -31.04
N ALA A 518 3.11 -10.42 -31.92
CA ALA A 518 1.85 -11.13 -31.64
C ALA A 518 1.99 -12.66 -31.62
N ARG A 519 3.03 -13.20 -32.27
CA ARG A 519 3.30 -14.65 -32.34
C ARG A 519 4.80 -14.88 -32.33
N THR A 520 5.27 -15.69 -31.40
CA THR A 520 6.67 -16.15 -31.33
C THR A 520 6.70 -17.68 -31.38
N SER A 521 7.50 -18.24 -32.30
CA SER A 521 7.64 -19.69 -32.45
C SER A 521 8.66 -20.26 -31.46
N VAL A 522 8.40 -21.46 -30.94
CA VAL A 522 9.23 -22.15 -29.95
C VAL A 522 9.68 -23.50 -30.51
N PRO A 523 10.63 -23.53 -31.47
CA PRO A 523 11.03 -24.75 -32.16
C PRO A 523 11.63 -25.81 -31.21
N GLU A 524 12.17 -25.41 -30.07
CA GLU A 524 12.74 -26.29 -29.04
C GLU A 524 11.71 -27.24 -28.43
N LEU A 525 10.42 -26.92 -28.52
CA LEU A 525 9.34 -27.78 -28.01
C LEU A 525 8.80 -28.75 -29.07
N ILE A 526 9.17 -28.60 -30.35
CA ILE A 526 8.71 -29.52 -31.41
C ILE A 526 9.25 -30.93 -31.12
N GLY A 527 8.36 -31.93 -31.20
CA GLY A 527 8.65 -33.33 -30.91
C GLY A 527 8.48 -33.75 -29.45
N GLU A 528 8.35 -32.80 -28.52
CA GLU A 528 7.98 -33.11 -27.13
C GLU A 528 6.54 -33.60 -27.04
N VAL A 529 6.28 -34.60 -26.19
CA VAL A 529 4.92 -35.07 -25.92
C VAL A 529 4.18 -34.00 -25.11
N GLN A 530 2.94 -33.70 -25.49
CA GLN A 530 2.09 -32.76 -24.77
C GLN A 530 2.03 -33.15 -23.29
N PRO A 531 2.48 -32.28 -22.38
CA PRO A 531 2.51 -32.57 -20.95
C PRO A 531 1.09 -32.49 -20.36
N ASP A 532 0.97 -32.76 -19.07
CA ASP A 532 -0.30 -32.57 -18.36
C ASP A 532 -0.57 -31.08 -18.09
N LEU A 533 0.49 -30.27 -17.98
CA LEU A 533 0.43 -28.82 -17.87
C LEU A 533 1.55 -28.15 -18.67
N VAL A 534 1.18 -27.13 -19.44
CA VAL A 534 2.07 -26.14 -20.05
C VAL A 534 1.95 -24.83 -19.26
N LEU A 535 3.04 -24.39 -18.65
CA LEU A 535 3.08 -23.12 -17.91
C LEU A 535 3.94 -22.12 -18.67
N VAL A 536 3.29 -21.12 -19.29
CA VAL A 536 3.97 -19.96 -19.89
C VAL A 536 4.35 -18.98 -18.78
N ASN A 537 5.53 -18.38 -18.88
CA ASN A 537 6.13 -17.55 -17.83
C ASN A 537 6.39 -18.30 -16.52
N ASP A 538 6.84 -19.54 -16.65
CA ASP A 538 7.49 -20.27 -15.56
C ASP A 538 8.65 -19.44 -14.99
N ASP A 539 9.02 -19.69 -13.73
CA ASP A 539 9.95 -18.87 -12.92
C ASP A 539 9.56 -17.38 -12.73
N ASP A 540 8.40 -16.94 -13.23
CA ASP A 540 7.86 -15.58 -13.05
C ASP A 540 8.80 -14.46 -13.55
N LEU A 541 9.35 -14.61 -14.76
CA LEU A 541 10.36 -13.68 -15.31
C LEU A 541 9.79 -12.40 -15.92
N THR A 542 8.48 -12.35 -16.22
CA THR A 542 7.83 -11.15 -16.78
C THR A 542 6.53 -10.77 -16.07
N TYR A 543 6.10 -9.52 -16.28
CA TYR A 543 4.74 -9.06 -16.00
C TYR A 543 3.82 -9.31 -17.22
N ALA A 544 2.97 -10.33 -17.14
CA ALA A 544 1.99 -10.68 -18.16
C ALA A 544 0.90 -11.60 -17.60
N LYS A 545 -0.32 -11.49 -18.13
CA LYS A 545 -1.42 -12.40 -17.80
C LYS A 545 -1.22 -13.72 -18.53
N ILE A 546 -1.35 -14.84 -17.82
CA ILE A 546 -1.18 -16.18 -18.40
C ILE A 546 -2.54 -16.81 -18.64
N ARG A 547 -2.70 -17.46 -19.80
CA ARG A 547 -3.90 -18.22 -20.14
C ARG A 547 -3.52 -19.68 -20.38
N LEU A 548 -4.04 -20.53 -19.52
CA LEU A 548 -3.84 -21.97 -19.59
C LEU A 548 -4.64 -22.53 -20.77
N ASP A 549 -4.07 -23.52 -21.47
CA ASP A 549 -4.82 -24.33 -22.42
C ASP A 549 -5.80 -25.27 -21.70
N ASP A 550 -6.77 -25.81 -22.44
CA ASP A 550 -7.84 -26.62 -21.85
C ASP A 550 -7.32 -27.82 -21.07
N ARG A 551 -6.28 -28.52 -21.58
CA ARG A 551 -5.72 -29.69 -20.88
C ARG A 551 -5.04 -29.26 -19.59
N SER A 552 -4.21 -28.21 -19.66
CA SER A 552 -3.57 -27.61 -18.49
C SER A 552 -4.57 -27.20 -17.40
N LEU A 553 -5.63 -26.48 -17.78
CA LEU A 553 -6.66 -26.05 -16.84
C LEU A 553 -7.39 -27.25 -16.21
N GLN A 554 -7.75 -28.26 -17.01
CA GLN A 554 -8.40 -29.47 -16.51
C GLN A 554 -7.48 -30.26 -15.58
N THR A 555 -6.18 -30.36 -15.87
CA THR A 555 -5.21 -30.98 -14.97
C THR A 555 -5.22 -30.31 -13.60
N LEU A 556 -5.22 -28.97 -13.55
CA LEU A 556 -5.28 -28.24 -12.28
C LEU A 556 -6.59 -28.48 -11.52
N VAL A 557 -7.73 -28.30 -12.19
CA VAL A 557 -9.07 -28.46 -11.60
C VAL A 557 -9.31 -29.88 -11.09
N ASN A 558 -8.74 -30.88 -11.74
CA ASN A 558 -8.87 -32.30 -11.36
C ASN A 558 -7.80 -32.76 -10.35
N GLY A 559 -7.28 -31.84 -9.53
CA GLY A 559 -6.40 -32.13 -8.39
C GLY A 559 -4.90 -31.95 -8.67
N GLY A 560 -4.51 -31.64 -9.91
CA GLY A 560 -3.10 -31.40 -10.26
C GLY A 560 -2.48 -30.19 -9.55
N ILE A 561 -3.29 -29.23 -9.10
CA ILE A 561 -2.81 -28.08 -8.33
C ILE A 561 -2.16 -28.50 -6.99
N SER A 562 -2.64 -29.60 -6.40
CA SER A 562 -2.09 -30.16 -5.15
C SER A 562 -0.85 -31.02 -5.37
N ALA A 563 -0.58 -31.41 -6.62
CA ALA A 563 0.50 -32.31 -6.98
C ALA A 563 1.85 -31.59 -7.23
N PHE A 564 1.88 -30.25 -7.28
CA PHE A 564 3.14 -29.52 -7.45
C PHE A 564 4.11 -29.74 -6.29
N ALA A 565 5.38 -29.99 -6.64
CA ALA A 565 6.47 -30.02 -5.66
C ALA A 565 6.93 -28.61 -5.25
N GLU A 566 6.96 -27.67 -6.21
CA GLU A 566 7.51 -26.32 -6.03
C GLU A 566 6.39 -25.30 -5.74
N SER A 567 6.68 -24.32 -4.88
CA SER A 567 5.69 -23.31 -4.46
C SER A 567 5.35 -22.32 -5.57
N LEU A 568 6.37 -21.78 -6.25
CA LEU A 568 6.22 -20.72 -7.25
C LEU A 568 5.34 -21.12 -8.46
N PRO A 569 5.58 -22.23 -9.18
CA PRO A 569 4.74 -22.58 -10.33
C PRO A 569 3.29 -22.87 -9.93
N ARG A 570 3.06 -23.46 -8.75
CA ARG A 570 1.71 -23.60 -8.20
C ARG A 570 1.05 -22.23 -7.95
N ALA A 571 1.80 -21.29 -7.40
CA ALA A 571 1.33 -19.93 -7.13
C ALA A 571 1.03 -19.15 -8.42
N LEU A 572 1.79 -19.37 -9.49
CA LEU A 572 1.48 -18.85 -10.84
C LEU A 572 0.18 -19.43 -11.40
N CYS A 573 -0.08 -20.72 -11.17
CA CYS A 573 -1.34 -21.35 -11.55
C CYS A 573 -2.55 -20.78 -10.79
N TRP A 574 -2.41 -20.50 -9.48
CA TRP A 574 -3.45 -19.79 -8.71
C TRP A 574 -3.72 -18.39 -9.28
N SER A 575 -2.66 -17.64 -9.58
CA SER A 575 -2.76 -16.30 -10.17
C SER A 575 -3.44 -16.32 -11.55
N ALA A 576 -3.10 -17.29 -12.40
CA ALA A 576 -3.72 -17.46 -13.71
C ALA A 576 -5.21 -17.82 -13.59
N ALA A 577 -5.58 -18.72 -12.67
CA ALA A 577 -6.97 -19.10 -12.44
C ALA A 577 -7.81 -17.90 -11.95
N TRP A 578 -7.30 -17.15 -10.96
CA TRP A 578 -7.96 -15.95 -10.45
C TRP A 578 -8.17 -14.88 -11.54
N ASP A 579 -7.15 -14.64 -12.35
CA ASP A 579 -7.21 -13.67 -13.44
C ASP A 579 -8.20 -14.10 -14.54
N MET A 580 -8.23 -15.39 -14.90
CA MET A 580 -9.25 -15.95 -15.80
C MET A 580 -10.68 -15.82 -15.24
N THR A 581 -10.88 -15.95 -13.91
CA THR A 581 -12.18 -15.72 -13.28
C THR A 581 -12.59 -14.25 -13.36
N ARG A 582 -11.67 -13.33 -13.06
CA ARG A 582 -11.93 -11.88 -13.16
C ARG A 582 -12.24 -11.40 -14.58
N ASP A 583 -11.71 -12.09 -15.58
CA ASP A 583 -11.97 -11.81 -17.00
C ASP A 583 -13.19 -12.53 -17.56
N ALA A 584 -13.91 -13.29 -16.74
CA ALA A 584 -15.06 -14.09 -17.16
C ALA A 584 -14.71 -15.17 -18.22
N GLU A 585 -13.46 -15.65 -18.24
CA GLU A 585 -13.04 -16.83 -19.02
C GLU A 585 -13.28 -18.12 -18.22
N MET A 586 -13.04 -18.10 -16.92
CA MET A 586 -13.33 -19.19 -15.97
C MET A 586 -14.59 -18.87 -15.17
N ALA A 587 -15.51 -19.82 -15.03
CA ALA A 587 -16.71 -19.63 -14.20
C ALA A 587 -16.34 -19.61 -12.71
N THR A 588 -17.06 -18.81 -11.93
CA THR A 588 -16.86 -18.69 -10.48
C THR A 588 -16.96 -20.04 -9.77
N ARG A 589 -17.94 -20.87 -10.14
CA ARG A 589 -18.10 -22.23 -9.57
C ARG A 589 -16.91 -23.15 -9.83
N ASP A 590 -16.26 -23.03 -10.99
CA ASP A 590 -15.07 -23.82 -11.31
C ASP A 590 -13.87 -23.35 -10.48
N TYR A 591 -13.76 -22.04 -10.27
CA TYR A 591 -12.71 -21.47 -9.42
C TYR A 591 -12.87 -21.90 -7.96
N VAL A 592 -14.10 -21.86 -7.43
CA VAL A 592 -14.42 -22.37 -6.09
C VAL A 592 -14.08 -23.85 -5.98
N LYS A 593 -14.44 -24.65 -6.98
CA LYS A 593 -14.10 -26.08 -7.02
C LYS A 593 -12.59 -26.32 -6.98
N LEU A 594 -11.80 -25.56 -7.76
CA LEU A 594 -10.34 -25.62 -7.75
C LEU A 594 -9.77 -25.26 -6.36
N VAL A 595 -10.27 -24.20 -5.74
CA VAL A 595 -9.83 -23.79 -4.39
C VAL A 595 -10.16 -24.87 -3.38
N VAL A 596 -11.42 -25.34 -3.32
CA VAL A 596 -11.85 -26.36 -2.37
C VAL A 596 -11.06 -27.67 -2.51
N SER A 597 -10.65 -28.04 -3.73
CA SER A 597 -9.91 -29.29 -3.97
C SER A 597 -8.41 -29.19 -3.69
N GLY A 598 -7.82 -27.99 -3.62
CA GLY A 598 -6.37 -27.84 -3.58
C GLY A 598 -5.79 -26.91 -2.51
N ILE A 599 -6.63 -26.20 -1.76
CA ILE A 599 -6.17 -25.20 -0.80
C ILE A 599 -5.40 -25.78 0.40
N ASP A 600 -5.63 -27.06 0.73
CA ASP A 600 -4.92 -27.80 1.78
C ASP A 600 -3.45 -28.10 1.43
N SER A 601 -3.11 -28.07 0.14
CA SER A 601 -1.74 -28.27 -0.35
C SER A 601 -0.86 -27.04 -0.17
N VAL A 602 -1.45 -25.85 0.05
CA VAL A 602 -0.73 -24.57 0.09
C VAL A 602 -0.04 -24.41 1.46
N ARG A 603 1.29 -24.42 1.42
CA ARG A 603 2.15 -24.30 2.63
C ARG A 603 2.53 -22.87 2.96
N ASP A 604 2.63 -22.03 1.95
CA ASP A 604 2.85 -20.59 2.10
C ASP A 604 1.59 -19.93 2.65
N LEU A 605 1.66 -19.37 3.86
CA LEU A 605 0.49 -18.81 4.55
C LEU A 605 -0.04 -17.57 3.81
N THR A 606 0.84 -16.77 3.21
CA THR A 606 0.46 -15.55 2.50
C THR A 606 -0.34 -15.87 1.23
N VAL A 607 0.10 -16.87 0.47
CA VAL A 607 -0.65 -17.41 -0.69
C VAL A 607 -1.97 -18.01 -0.22
N LEU A 608 -1.97 -18.82 0.84
CA LEU A 608 -3.17 -19.47 1.39
C LEU A 608 -4.26 -18.45 1.70
N GLN A 609 -3.93 -17.44 2.51
CA GLN A 609 -4.88 -16.40 2.93
C GLN A 609 -5.36 -15.57 1.73
N THR A 610 -4.50 -15.33 0.75
CA THR A 610 -4.87 -14.61 -0.48
C THR A 610 -5.85 -15.39 -1.34
N VAL A 611 -5.61 -16.68 -1.60
CA VAL A 611 -6.51 -17.53 -2.39
C VAL A 611 -7.87 -17.67 -1.69
N LEU A 612 -7.90 -17.85 -0.37
CA LEU A 612 -9.15 -17.91 0.41
C LEU A 612 -9.96 -16.60 0.32
N ARG A 613 -9.29 -15.44 0.42
CA ARG A 613 -9.92 -14.12 0.27
C ARG A 613 -10.49 -13.93 -1.13
N GLN A 614 -9.75 -14.33 -2.16
CA GLN A 614 -10.18 -14.29 -3.56
C GLN A 614 -11.37 -15.22 -3.82
N ALA A 615 -11.38 -16.43 -3.27
CA ALA A 615 -12.49 -17.38 -3.39
C ALA A 615 -13.78 -16.82 -2.78
N ARG A 616 -13.69 -16.24 -1.56
CA ARG A 616 -14.82 -15.52 -0.94
C ARG A 616 -15.31 -14.39 -1.83
N GLN A 617 -14.40 -13.54 -2.33
CA GLN A 617 -14.77 -12.41 -3.19
C GLN A 617 -15.46 -12.89 -4.47
N ALA A 618 -14.94 -13.95 -5.10
CA ALA A 618 -15.53 -14.54 -6.30
C ALA A 618 -16.99 -14.93 -6.03
N VAL A 619 -17.26 -15.64 -4.94
CA VAL A 619 -18.63 -16.03 -4.59
C VAL A 619 -19.52 -14.83 -4.27
N GLN A 620 -19.02 -13.84 -3.54
CA GLN A 620 -19.82 -12.68 -3.14
C GLN A 620 -20.19 -11.77 -4.32
N GLN A 621 -19.28 -11.57 -5.27
CA GLN A 621 -19.42 -10.57 -6.33
C GLN A 621 -19.62 -11.18 -7.73
N TYR A 622 -18.96 -12.29 -8.04
CA TYR A 622 -18.88 -12.84 -9.41
C TYR A 622 -19.74 -14.08 -9.64
N ALA A 623 -20.23 -14.75 -8.60
CA ALA A 623 -21.13 -15.88 -8.75
C ALA A 623 -22.50 -15.44 -9.27
N ASP A 624 -23.17 -16.32 -10.02
CA ASP A 624 -24.61 -16.22 -10.27
C ASP A 624 -25.33 -15.97 -8.93
N PRO A 625 -26.14 -14.91 -8.80
CA PRO A 625 -26.90 -14.63 -7.58
C PRO A 625 -27.72 -15.84 -7.07
N ALA A 626 -28.20 -16.70 -7.98
CA ALA A 626 -28.94 -17.91 -7.61
C ALA A 626 -28.04 -19.02 -7.04
N TRP A 627 -26.74 -19.03 -7.37
CA TRP A 627 -25.77 -20.03 -6.89
C TRP A 627 -24.95 -19.54 -5.69
N ARG A 628 -24.91 -18.22 -5.43
CA ARG A 628 -24.09 -17.61 -4.37
C ARG A 628 -24.22 -18.30 -3.00
N ALA A 629 -25.43 -18.62 -2.56
CA ALA A 629 -25.65 -19.29 -1.28
C ALA A 629 -25.02 -20.70 -1.25
N THR A 630 -25.11 -21.45 -2.37
CA THR A 630 -24.45 -22.75 -2.53
C THR A 630 -22.94 -22.60 -2.48
N GLY A 631 -22.36 -21.66 -3.23
CA GLY A 631 -20.91 -21.43 -3.23
C GLY A 631 -20.35 -21.06 -1.84
N LEU A 632 -21.08 -20.24 -1.06
CA LEU A 632 -20.67 -19.92 0.31
C LEU A 632 -20.71 -21.15 1.22
N ASN A 633 -21.76 -21.96 1.11
CA ASN A 633 -21.88 -23.21 1.88
C ASN A 633 -20.79 -24.23 1.51
N GLU A 634 -20.39 -24.31 0.24
CA GLU A 634 -19.28 -25.18 -0.21
C GLU A 634 -17.95 -24.74 0.38
N LEU A 635 -17.63 -23.44 0.32
CA LEU A 635 -16.43 -22.87 0.92
C LEU A 635 -16.41 -23.06 2.44
N ALA A 636 -17.50 -22.69 3.13
CA ALA A 636 -17.62 -22.86 4.57
C ALA A 636 -17.48 -24.34 4.97
N GLY A 637 -18.13 -25.25 4.23
CA GLY A 637 -18.03 -26.69 4.48
C GLY A 637 -16.61 -27.24 4.29
N ALA A 638 -15.86 -26.73 3.31
CA ALA A 638 -14.44 -27.07 3.15
C ALA A 638 -13.60 -26.53 4.31
N LEU A 639 -13.79 -25.28 4.69
CA LEU A 639 -13.09 -24.65 5.81
C LEU A 639 -13.37 -25.35 7.14
N ARG A 640 -14.61 -25.78 7.41
CA ARG A 640 -14.94 -26.60 8.61
C ARG A 640 -14.11 -27.89 8.66
N ARG A 641 -13.97 -28.59 7.53
CA ARG A 641 -13.13 -29.80 7.45
C ARG A 641 -11.67 -29.48 7.70
N LEU A 642 -11.16 -28.39 7.13
CA LEU A 642 -9.77 -27.96 7.29
C LEU A 642 -9.46 -27.52 8.72
N VAL A 643 -10.37 -26.81 9.39
CA VAL A 643 -10.24 -26.48 10.82
C VAL A 643 -10.14 -27.75 11.66
N ALA A 644 -10.95 -28.77 11.36
CA ALA A 644 -10.95 -30.04 12.09
C ALA A 644 -9.70 -30.90 11.83
N SER A 645 -9.07 -30.79 10.66
CA SER A 645 -7.89 -31.57 10.28
C SER A 645 -6.56 -30.84 10.46
N ALA A 646 -6.58 -29.52 10.70
CA ALA A 646 -5.37 -28.74 10.90
C ALA A 646 -4.64 -29.18 12.17
N GLU A 647 -3.31 -29.07 12.15
CA GLU A 647 -2.51 -29.31 13.35
C GLU A 647 -2.95 -28.35 14.47
N PRO A 648 -3.26 -28.86 15.68
CA PRO A 648 -3.71 -28.04 16.79
C PRO A 648 -2.76 -26.88 17.09
N GLY A 649 -3.29 -25.66 17.13
CA GLY A 649 -2.50 -24.46 17.37
C GLY A 649 -1.51 -24.14 16.26
N SER A 650 -1.75 -24.56 15.02
CA SER A 650 -0.97 -24.12 13.84
C SER A 650 -1.51 -22.82 13.24
N ASP A 651 -0.67 -22.14 12.45
CA ASP A 651 -1.06 -20.94 11.72
C ASP A 651 -2.12 -21.23 10.66
N HIS A 652 -2.06 -22.43 10.04
CA HIS A 652 -3.11 -22.93 9.16
C HIS A 652 -4.46 -23.02 9.87
N GLN A 653 -4.50 -23.53 11.11
CA GLN A 653 -5.73 -23.61 11.89
C GLN A 653 -6.35 -22.22 12.09
N LEU A 654 -5.55 -21.22 12.49
CA LEU A 654 -6.01 -19.84 12.67
C LEU A 654 -6.48 -19.22 11.35
N ALA A 655 -5.73 -19.41 10.26
CA ALA A 655 -6.10 -18.92 8.93
C ALA A 655 -7.44 -19.51 8.45
N TYR A 656 -7.67 -20.80 8.67
CA TYR A 656 -8.94 -21.45 8.32
C TYR A 656 -10.12 -20.97 9.15
N VAL A 657 -9.94 -20.74 10.46
CA VAL A 657 -11.00 -20.18 11.32
C VAL A 657 -11.36 -18.75 10.88
N ASN A 658 -10.37 -17.90 10.60
CA ASN A 658 -10.62 -16.54 10.11
C ASN A 658 -11.33 -16.53 8.75
N ALA A 659 -10.92 -17.41 7.83
CA ALA A 659 -11.59 -17.58 6.54
C ALA A 659 -13.04 -18.10 6.71
N LEU A 660 -13.27 -19.00 7.67
CA LEU A 660 -14.62 -19.49 7.99
C LEU A 660 -15.50 -18.38 8.55
N ALA A 661 -14.99 -17.58 9.49
CA ALA A 661 -15.70 -16.42 10.03
C ALA A 661 -16.14 -15.44 8.92
N ALA A 662 -15.27 -15.25 7.92
CA ALA A 662 -15.54 -14.40 6.77
C ALA A 662 -16.52 -14.99 5.72
N THR A 663 -16.85 -16.28 5.79
CA THR A 663 -17.72 -16.98 4.80
C THR A 663 -19.00 -17.55 5.40
N ALA A 664 -19.09 -17.64 6.72
CA ALA A 664 -20.22 -18.19 7.45
C ALA A 664 -21.50 -17.36 7.25
N VAL A 665 -22.49 -17.99 6.62
CA VAL A 665 -23.84 -17.43 6.45
C VAL A 665 -24.95 -18.39 6.90
N SER A 666 -24.63 -19.67 7.07
CA SER A 666 -25.60 -20.68 7.47
C SER A 666 -25.82 -20.66 8.99
N PRO A 667 -27.03 -21.01 9.49
CA PRO A 667 -27.25 -21.13 10.93
C PRO A 667 -26.31 -22.13 11.63
N GLU A 668 -25.88 -23.19 10.92
CA GLU A 668 -24.92 -24.17 11.43
C GLU A 668 -23.53 -23.53 11.64
N ASP A 669 -23.05 -22.79 10.64
CA ASP A 669 -21.75 -22.11 10.70
C ASP A 669 -21.73 -21.02 11.77
N LEU A 670 -22.77 -20.19 11.83
CA LEU A 670 -22.88 -19.14 12.83
C LEU A 670 -22.98 -19.74 14.25
N ALA A 671 -23.69 -20.87 14.42
CA ALA A 671 -23.73 -21.57 15.70
C ALA A 671 -22.34 -22.14 16.08
N PHE A 672 -21.58 -22.66 15.12
CA PHE A 672 -20.22 -23.12 15.35
C PHE A 672 -19.29 -21.99 15.78
N LEU A 673 -19.29 -20.86 15.06
CA LEU A 673 -18.50 -19.67 15.40
C LEU A 673 -18.90 -19.09 16.76
N LYS A 674 -20.21 -19.06 17.06
CA LYS A 674 -20.69 -18.68 18.39
C LYS A 674 -20.19 -19.64 19.47
N GLY A 675 -20.16 -20.94 19.19
CA GLY A 675 -19.57 -21.94 20.07
C GLY A 675 -18.09 -21.67 20.38
N ILE A 676 -17.31 -21.25 19.38
CA ILE A 676 -15.91 -20.82 19.58
C ILE A 676 -15.87 -19.56 20.45
N PHE A 677 -16.68 -18.54 20.13
CA PHE A 677 -16.73 -17.28 20.86
C PHE A 677 -17.12 -17.43 22.35
N ASP A 678 -18.08 -18.33 22.63
CA ASP A 678 -18.57 -18.64 23.98
C ASP A 678 -17.65 -19.62 24.72
N GLY A 679 -16.63 -20.18 24.07
CA GLY A 679 -15.72 -21.16 24.67
C GLY A 679 -16.26 -22.59 24.74
N THR A 680 -17.38 -22.89 24.09
CA THR A 680 -18.08 -24.20 24.17
C THR A 680 -17.69 -25.18 23.06
N ALA A 681 -17.13 -24.69 21.95
CA ALA A 681 -16.75 -25.48 20.78
C ALA A 681 -15.39 -25.06 20.20
N VAL A 682 -14.45 -24.63 21.04
CA VAL A 682 -13.12 -24.18 20.61
C VAL A 682 -12.29 -25.37 20.10
N PRO A 683 -11.80 -25.34 18.84
CA PRO A 683 -10.86 -26.34 18.33
C PRO A 683 -9.63 -26.47 19.23
N GLU A 684 -9.12 -27.69 19.37
CA GLU A 684 -7.92 -27.94 20.18
C GLU A 684 -6.74 -27.08 19.70
N GLY A 685 -6.04 -26.44 20.65
CA GLY A 685 -4.88 -25.59 20.38
C GLY A 685 -5.19 -24.18 19.87
N LEU A 686 -6.45 -23.87 19.53
CA LEU A 686 -6.84 -22.53 19.07
C LEU A 686 -6.92 -21.55 20.26
N ALA A 687 -6.10 -20.52 20.24
CA ALA A 687 -6.23 -19.39 21.15
C ALA A 687 -7.36 -18.47 20.68
N VAL A 688 -8.30 -18.14 21.56
CA VAL A 688 -9.40 -17.19 21.29
C VAL A 688 -9.07 -15.87 21.99
N ASP A 689 -8.07 -15.18 21.45
CA ASP A 689 -7.58 -13.89 21.93
C ASP A 689 -8.42 -12.71 21.41
N ALA A 690 -8.06 -11.48 21.78
CA ALA A 690 -8.87 -10.29 21.49
C ALA A 690 -9.17 -10.12 19.99
N ASP A 691 -8.19 -10.38 19.12
CA ASP A 691 -8.35 -10.16 17.68
C ASP A 691 -9.25 -11.24 17.05
N LEU A 692 -9.11 -12.51 17.47
CA LEU A 692 -10.02 -13.55 17.03
C LEU A 692 -11.44 -13.33 17.58
N ARG A 693 -11.59 -12.84 18.82
CA ARG A 693 -12.90 -12.49 19.39
C ARG A 693 -13.60 -11.41 18.59
N TRP A 694 -12.90 -10.36 18.20
CA TRP A 694 -13.46 -9.32 17.31
C TRP A 694 -13.82 -9.86 15.93
N THR A 695 -12.99 -10.72 15.35
CA THR A 695 -13.30 -11.40 14.08
C THR A 695 -14.60 -12.21 14.17
N LEU A 696 -14.77 -12.96 15.27
CA LEU A 696 -15.99 -13.73 15.52
C LEU A 696 -17.20 -12.82 15.76
N ILE A 697 -17.06 -11.74 16.52
CA ILE A 697 -18.14 -10.76 16.73
C ILE A 697 -18.58 -10.15 15.41
N GLN A 698 -17.67 -9.69 14.57
CA GLN A 698 -18.00 -9.08 13.28
C GLN A 698 -18.82 -10.05 12.41
N SER A 699 -18.38 -11.31 12.33
CA SER A 699 -19.10 -12.37 11.61
C SER A 699 -20.51 -12.61 12.19
N LEU A 700 -20.61 -12.73 13.52
CA LEU A 700 -21.88 -13.02 14.19
C LEU A 700 -22.85 -11.84 14.19
N VAL A 701 -22.35 -10.60 14.23
CA VAL A 701 -23.18 -9.39 14.11
C VAL A 701 -23.69 -9.25 12.68
N SER A 702 -22.82 -9.40 11.68
CA SER A 702 -23.22 -9.43 10.26
C SER A 702 -24.28 -10.51 10.02
N GLY A 703 -24.09 -11.72 10.56
CA GLY A 703 -25.08 -12.79 10.50
C GLY A 703 -26.34 -12.61 11.38
N GLY A 704 -26.49 -11.50 12.09
CA GLY A 704 -27.66 -11.17 12.91
C GLY A 704 -27.80 -11.99 14.22
N VAL A 705 -26.73 -12.64 14.67
CA VAL A 705 -26.71 -13.46 15.90
C VAL A 705 -26.34 -12.65 17.13
N LEU A 706 -25.45 -11.66 16.99
CA LEU A 706 -25.06 -10.73 18.06
C LEU A 706 -25.48 -9.30 17.71
N GLY A 707 -25.58 -8.43 18.72
CA GLY A 707 -25.98 -7.04 18.53
C GLY A 707 -25.17 -6.06 19.37
N ALA A 708 -25.71 -4.84 19.54
CA ALA A 708 -25.04 -3.74 20.23
C ALA A 708 -24.56 -4.09 21.64
N ALA A 709 -25.34 -4.87 22.40
CA ALA A 709 -25.00 -5.25 23.77
C ALA A 709 -23.71 -6.10 23.85
N GLU A 710 -23.53 -7.05 22.92
CA GLU A 710 -22.31 -7.87 22.89
C GLU A 710 -21.10 -7.09 22.37
N ILE A 711 -21.32 -6.16 21.43
CA ILE A 711 -20.26 -5.25 20.97
C ILE A 711 -19.78 -4.36 22.13
N ASP A 712 -20.69 -3.76 22.89
CA ASP A 712 -20.36 -2.91 24.03
C ASP A 712 -19.67 -3.70 25.15
N ALA A 713 -20.12 -4.94 25.39
CA ALA A 713 -19.50 -5.83 26.36
C ALA A 713 -18.07 -6.22 25.95
N GLU A 714 -17.80 -6.43 24.67
CA GLU A 714 -16.45 -6.72 24.20
C GLU A 714 -15.56 -5.47 24.17
N LEU A 715 -16.08 -4.32 23.76
CA LEU A 715 -15.35 -3.06 23.84
C LEU A 715 -14.95 -2.72 25.28
N ALA A 716 -15.81 -3.03 26.25
CA ALA A 716 -15.46 -2.89 27.66
C ALA A 716 -14.32 -3.83 28.11
N ARG A 717 -14.13 -4.98 27.44
CA ARG A 717 -12.99 -5.89 27.67
C ARG A 717 -11.73 -5.43 26.96
N ASP A 718 -11.88 -4.87 25.76
CA ASP A 718 -10.80 -4.38 24.92
C ASP A 718 -10.95 -2.86 24.67
N ALA A 719 -10.79 -2.08 25.74
CA ALA A 719 -10.91 -0.61 25.71
C ALA A 719 -9.64 0.04 25.14
N THR A 720 -9.32 -0.32 23.90
CA THR A 720 -8.11 0.09 23.18
C THR A 720 -8.48 0.69 21.83
N ALA A 721 -7.55 1.36 21.15
CA ALA A 721 -7.81 1.92 19.83
C ALA A 721 -8.23 0.84 18.81
N THR A 722 -7.58 -0.33 18.82
CA THR A 722 -7.98 -1.48 18.00
C THR A 722 -9.39 -1.96 18.35
N GLY A 723 -9.72 -2.05 19.64
CA GLY A 723 -11.06 -2.42 20.10
C GLY A 723 -12.14 -1.41 19.69
N GLU A 724 -11.85 -0.11 19.75
CA GLU A 724 -12.75 0.96 19.28
C GLU A 724 -13.02 0.85 17.78
N ARG A 725 -11.99 0.60 16.95
CA ARG A 725 -12.14 0.37 15.50
C ARG A 725 -12.95 -0.90 15.21
N SER A 726 -12.67 -2.00 15.92
CA SER A 726 -13.42 -3.25 15.77
C SER A 726 -14.88 -3.11 16.19
N ALA A 727 -15.15 -2.35 17.25
CA ALA A 727 -16.51 -2.02 17.67
C ALA A 727 -17.24 -1.14 16.65
N ALA A 728 -16.56 -0.12 16.08
CA ALA A 728 -17.12 0.72 15.03
C ALA A 728 -17.50 -0.10 13.78
N THR A 729 -16.60 -0.99 13.34
CA THR A 729 -16.87 -1.94 12.25
C THR A 729 -18.09 -2.80 12.57
N SER A 730 -18.11 -3.43 13.76
CA SER A 730 -19.20 -4.32 14.17
C SER A 730 -20.55 -3.59 14.24
N ARG A 731 -20.59 -2.38 14.82
CA ARG A 731 -21.83 -1.57 14.88
C ARG A 731 -22.36 -1.22 13.50
N ALA A 732 -21.46 -0.85 12.58
CA ALA A 732 -21.81 -0.52 11.20
C ALA A 732 -22.29 -1.75 10.39
N SER A 733 -21.89 -2.96 10.81
CA SER A 733 -22.32 -4.24 10.21
C SER A 733 -23.68 -4.76 10.73
N ILE A 734 -24.32 -4.12 11.71
CA ILE A 734 -25.64 -4.54 12.18
C ILE A 734 -26.62 -4.54 10.99
N PRO A 735 -27.28 -5.69 10.68
CA PRO A 735 -28.01 -5.86 9.43
C PRO A 735 -29.46 -5.33 9.53
N THR A 736 -29.61 -4.05 9.90
CA THR A 736 -30.92 -3.38 9.95
C THR A 736 -30.91 -2.04 9.19
N PRO A 737 -32.05 -1.63 8.59
CA PRO A 737 -32.17 -0.33 7.93
C PRO A 737 -31.83 0.86 8.86
N GLU A 738 -32.22 0.77 10.13
CA GLU A 738 -31.96 1.80 11.14
C GLU A 738 -30.47 1.96 11.41
N ALA A 739 -29.73 0.84 11.59
CA ALA A 739 -28.29 0.87 11.82
C ALA A 739 -27.54 1.43 10.60
N LYS A 740 -27.95 1.06 9.38
CA LYS A 740 -27.35 1.65 8.16
C LYS A 740 -27.60 3.15 8.06
N ALA A 741 -28.77 3.63 8.48
CA ALA A 741 -29.10 5.05 8.42
C ALA A 741 -28.27 5.88 9.41
N GLU A 742 -28.11 5.38 10.63
CA GLU A 742 -27.24 5.98 11.65
C GLU A 742 -25.77 5.96 11.22
N THR A 743 -25.31 4.84 10.68
CA THR A 743 -23.94 4.68 10.17
C THR A 743 -23.65 5.66 9.04
N TRP A 744 -24.55 5.79 8.06
CA TRP A 744 -24.41 6.75 6.97
C TRP A 744 -24.30 8.19 7.48
N ALA A 745 -25.19 8.58 8.40
CA ALA A 745 -25.17 9.92 9.01
C ALA A 745 -23.85 10.20 9.75
N THR A 746 -23.29 9.18 10.40
CA THR A 746 -22.00 9.26 11.09
C THR A 746 -20.85 9.44 10.11
N ILE A 747 -20.83 8.67 9.02
CA ILE A 747 -19.82 8.77 7.94
C ILE A 747 -19.84 10.19 7.37
N VAL A 748 -20.96 10.66 6.81
CA VAL A 748 -21.02 11.95 6.09
C VAL A 748 -20.91 13.18 7.00
N GLY A 749 -21.00 12.97 8.32
CA GLY A 749 -20.88 14.01 9.34
C GLY A 749 -19.46 14.56 9.53
N GLY A 750 -18.42 13.87 9.03
CA GLY A 750 -17.05 14.39 8.97
C GLY A 750 -16.34 14.57 10.32
N LYS A 751 -16.78 13.85 11.37
CA LYS A 751 -16.23 13.95 12.74
C LYS A 751 -15.30 12.81 13.14
N LEU A 752 -15.24 11.75 12.33
CA LEU A 752 -14.41 10.57 12.61
C LEU A 752 -12.93 10.89 12.31
N SER A 753 -12.01 10.26 13.04
CA SER A 753 -10.62 10.14 12.58
C SER A 753 -10.54 9.29 11.32
N GLY A 754 -9.44 9.37 10.58
CA GLY A 754 -9.24 8.56 9.37
C GLY A 754 -9.39 7.06 9.64
N ALA A 755 -8.80 6.56 10.74
CA ALA A 755 -8.88 5.15 11.11
C ALA A 755 -10.32 4.71 11.46
N LEU A 756 -11.08 5.54 12.18
CA LEU A 756 -12.47 5.25 12.51
C LEU A 756 -13.40 5.37 11.29
N LEU A 757 -13.13 6.29 10.37
CA LEU A 757 -13.86 6.40 9.11
C LEU A 757 -13.72 5.10 8.31
N ARG A 758 -12.48 4.63 8.09
CA ARG A 758 -12.19 3.37 7.37
C ARG A 758 -12.89 2.18 8.02
N ALA A 759 -12.80 2.04 9.34
CA ALA A 759 -13.46 0.97 10.10
C ALA A 759 -14.99 1.01 9.97
N THR A 760 -15.59 2.20 10.07
CA THR A 760 -17.04 2.39 9.95
C THR A 760 -17.54 2.08 8.54
N ILE A 761 -16.80 2.52 7.51
CA ILE A 761 -17.09 2.22 6.11
C ILE A 761 -17.01 0.71 5.85
N LEU A 762 -15.98 0.03 6.36
CA LEU A 762 -15.81 -1.42 6.21
C LEU A 762 -17.02 -2.18 6.73
N GLY A 763 -17.53 -1.81 7.91
CA GLY A 763 -18.72 -2.44 8.46
C GLY A 763 -20.02 -2.05 7.73
N PHE A 764 -20.09 -0.81 7.23
CA PHE A 764 -21.22 -0.33 6.44
C PHE A 764 -21.38 -1.14 5.16
N MET A 765 -20.29 -1.35 4.42
CA MET A 765 -20.23 -2.05 3.13
C MET A 765 -20.20 -3.58 3.28
N ASP A 766 -21.20 -4.12 3.97
CA ASP A 766 -21.30 -5.55 4.22
C ASP A 766 -21.78 -6.30 2.97
N PRO A 767 -20.96 -7.20 2.37
CA PRO A 767 -21.36 -7.97 1.20
C PRO A 767 -22.49 -8.96 1.48
N GLN A 768 -22.78 -9.33 2.73
CA GLN A 768 -23.88 -10.23 3.09
C GLN A 768 -25.26 -9.61 2.88
N HIS A 769 -25.36 -8.28 3.03
CA HIS A 769 -26.62 -7.54 3.01
C HIS A 769 -26.66 -6.41 1.97
N PRO A 770 -26.38 -6.69 0.67
CA PRO A 770 -26.36 -5.66 -0.36
C PRO A 770 -27.72 -4.97 -0.54
N GLU A 771 -28.83 -5.65 -0.20
CA GLU A 771 -30.18 -5.10 -0.23
C GLU A 771 -30.35 -3.90 0.71
N LEU A 772 -29.63 -3.86 1.83
CA LEU A 772 -29.69 -2.75 2.78
C LEU A 772 -28.93 -1.51 2.28
N LEU A 773 -28.11 -1.65 1.24
CA LEU A 773 -27.30 -0.57 0.67
C LEU A 773 -28.04 0.21 -0.43
N GLU A 774 -29.17 -0.32 -0.95
CA GLU A 774 -29.93 0.31 -2.04
C GLU A 774 -30.29 1.79 -1.80
N PRO A 775 -30.76 2.20 -0.59
CA PRO A 775 -31.12 3.61 -0.35
C PRO A 775 -29.96 4.59 -0.40
N TYR A 776 -28.72 4.09 -0.35
CA TYR A 776 -27.51 4.90 -0.26
C TYR A 776 -26.81 5.08 -1.60
N ALA A 777 -27.26 4.37 -2.65
CA ALA A 777 -26.71 4.51 -3.99
C ALA A 777 -26.81 5.95 -4.50
N ASP A 778 -28.01 6.56 -4.43
CA ASP A 778 -28.20 7.94 -4.84
C ASP A 778 -27.61 8.95 -3.84
N ARG A 779 -27.72 8.66 -2.54
CA ARG A 779 -27.14 9.50 -1.48
C ARG A 779 -25.62 9.65 -1.61
N TYR A 780 -24.93 8.60 -2.06
CA TYR A 780 -23.52 8.67 -2.37
C TYR A 780 -23.22 9.76 -3.42
N PHE A 781 -23.96 9.79 -4.53
CA PHE A 781 -23.77 10.79 -5.58
C PHE A 781 -24.24 12.20 -5.15
N GLU A 782 -25.13 12.31 -4.17
CA GLU A 782 -25.49 13.59 -3.56
C GLU A 782 -24.34 14.17 -2.71
N GLU A 783 -23.54 13.31 -2.05
CA GLU A 783 -22.53 13.73 -1.06
C GLU A 783 -21.10 13.80 -1.59
N VAL A 784 -20.72 12.93 -2.53
CA VAL A 784 -19.31 12.74 -2.93
C VAL A 784 -18.63 14.03 -3.41
N GLY A 785 -19.34 14.88 -4.16
CA GLY A 785 -18.79 16.14 -4.65
C GLY A 785 -18.52 17.15 -3.53
N ARG A 786 -19.40 17.22 -2.52
CA ARG A 786 -19.22 18.07 -1.34
C ARG A 786 -18.03 17.58 -0.51
N ILE A 787 -18.01 16.30 -0.16
CA ILE A 787 -16.95 15.68 0.63
C ILE A 787 -15.58 15.86 -0.02
N TRP A 788 -15.48 15.64 -1.33
CA TRP A 788 -14.23 15.84 -2.07
C TRP A 788 -13.70 17.27 -1.99
N SER A 789 -14.60 18.26 -1.92
CA SER A 789 -14.21 19.66 -1.87
C SER A 789 -13.80 20.13 -0.47
N GLU A 790 -14.45 19.59 0.57
CA GLU A 790 -14.38 20.06 1.95
C GLU A 790 -13.38 19.30 2.84
N TRP A 791 -13.13 18.02 2.58
CA TRP A 791 -12.29 17.17 3.44
C TRP A 791 -10.83 17.16 2.97
N THR A 792 -9.93 16.64 3.82
CA THR A 792 -8.55 16.36 3.41
C THR A 792 -8.53 15.24 2.37
N SER A 793 -7.43 15.12 1.62
CA SER A 793 -7.37 14.22 0.47
C SER A 793 -7.60 12.77 0.91
N ASP A 794 -6.87 12.30 1.94
CA ASP A 794 -7.02 10.93 2.44
C ASP A 794 -8.47 10.62 2.86
N MET A 795 -9.10 11.52 3.62
CA MET A 795 -10.48 11.36 4.08
C MET A 795 -11.48 11.32 2.92
N ALA A 796 -11.31 12.20 1.93
CA ALA A 796 -12.17 12.27 0.75
C ALA A 796 -12.05 11.02 -0.13
N GLN A 797 -10.83 10.52 -0.34
CA GLN A 797 -10.57 9.29 -1.09
C GLN A 797 -11.15 8.06 -0.38
N ASN A 798 -10.95 7.96 0.94
CA ASN A 798 -11.54 6.89 1.74
C ASN A 798 -13.08 6.84 1.61
N PHE A 799 -13.75 8.00 1.58
CA PHE A 799 -15.19 8.06 1.30
C PHE A 799 -15.53 7.70 -0.15
N ALA A 800 -14.85 8.31 -1.13
CA ALA A 800 -15.15 8.12 -2.55
C ALA A 800 -15.01 6.66 -3.00
N ILE A 801 -13.98 5.95 -2.51
CA ILE A 801 -13.77 4.53 -2.82
C ILE A 801 -14.64 3.67 -1.92
N GLY A 802 -14.61 3.94 -0.62
CA GLY A 802 -15.18 3.10 0.40
C GLY A 802 -16.70 3.09 0.43
N CYS A 803 -17.37 4.20 0.11
CA CYS A 803 -18.83 4.29 0.05
C CYS A 803 -19.41 4.16 -1.36
N TYR A 804 -18.57 3.97 -2.39
CA TYR A 804 -19.06 3.74 -3.75
C TYR A 804 -19.98 2.49 -3.76
N PRO A 805 -21.12 2.50 -4.47
CA PRO A 805 -22.10 1.40 -4.47
C PRO A 805 -21.64 0.13 -5.23
N ALA A 806 -20.40 -0.33 -5.03
CA ALA A 806 -19.76 -1.46 -5.72
C ALA A 806 -20.50 -2.80 -5.49
N LEU A 807 -21.21 -2.95 -4.38
CA LEU A 807 -21.97 -4.17 -4.06
C LEU A 807 -23.34 -4.22 -4.74
N LEU A 808 -23.83 -3.10 -5.27
CA LEU A 808 -25.04 -3.03 -6.09
C LEU A 808 -24.69 -3.32 -7.55
N ILE A 809 -24.40 -4.60 -7.82
CA ILE A 809 -23.91 -5.08 -9.11
C ILE A 809 -25.07 -5.16 -10.12
N ARG A 810 -25.33 -4.03 -10.79
CA ARG A 810 -26.41 -3.85 -11.78
C ARG A 810 -26.04 -2.77 -12.81
N PRO A 811 -26.55 -2.82 -14.04
CA PRO A 811 -26.26 -1.81 -15.07
C PRO A 811 -26.57 -0.37 -14.65
N GLU A 812 -27.59 -0.18 -13.81
CA GLU A 812 -28.03 1.14 -13.32
C GLU A 812 -26.96 1.85 -12.50
N THR A 813 -26.14 1.11 -11.74
CA THR A 813 -25.03 1.68 -10.95
C THR A 813 -23.97 2.30 -11.86
N VAL A 814 -23.65 1.61 -12.96
CA VAL A 814 -22.71 2.10 -13.98
C VAL A 814 -23.29 3.33 -14.68
N ALA A 815 -24.55 3.27 -15.10
CA ALA A 815 -25.24 4.38 -15.75
C ALA A 815 -25.31 5.63 -14.86
N ARG A 816 -25.63 5.46 -13.57
CA ARG A 816 -25.67 6.56 -12.60
C ARG A 816 -24.30 7.22 -12.41
N THR A 817 -23.23 6.43 -12.39
CA THR A 817 -21.86 6.95 -12.32
C THR A 817 -21.51 7.78 -13.55
N GLN A 818 -21.85 7.31 -14.75
CA GLN A 818 -21.63 8.03 -16.00
C GLN A 818 -22.45 9.33 -16.06
N GLU A 819 -23.71 9.28 -15.62
CA GLU A 819 -24.59 10.46 -15.52
C GLU A 819 -23.97 11.50 -14.59
N TYR A 820 -23.55 11.12 -13.38
CA TYR A 820 -22.89 12.02 -12.43
C TYR A 820 -21.65 12.68 -13.05
N ILE A 821 -20.74 11.89 -13.63
CA ILE A 821 -19.51 12.40 -14.27
C ILE A 821 -19.85 13.39 -15.39
N SER A 822 -20.81 13.05 -16.26
CA SER A 822 -21.19 13.89 -17.39
C SER A 822 -21.86 15.20 -16.98
N THR A 823 -22.64 15.17 -15.89
CA THR A 823 -23.43 16.32 -15.41
C THR A 823 -22.59 17.26 -14.55
N THR A 824 -21.76 16.72 -13.66
CA THR A 824 -21.03 17.51 -12.65
C THR A 824 -19.60 17.84 -13.07
N GLN A 825 -19.03 17.10 -14.01
CA GLN A 825 -17.63 17.25 -14.47
C GLN A 825 -16.65 17.36 -13.29
N PRO A 826 -16.59 16.33 -12.43
CA PRO A 826 -15.78 16.39 -11.22
C PRO A 826 -14.27 16.49 -11.58
N PRO A 827 -13.42 16.95 -10.65
CA PRO A 827 -11.97 16.99 -10.83
C PRO A 827 -11.42 15.64 -11.31
N HIS A 828 -10.29 15.67 -12.04
CA HIS A 828 -9.70 14.48 -12.66
C HIS A 828 -9.52 13.31 -11.68
N ALA A 829 -8.97 13.58 -10.50
CA ALA A 829 -8.76 12.60 -9.43
C ALA A 829 -10.08 11.93 -8.97
N LEU A 830 -11.14 12.69 -8.69
CA LEU A 830 -12.44 12.12 -8.35
C LEU A 830 -13.07 11.36 -9.52
N ARG A 831 -13.00 11.91 -10.73
CA ARG A 831 -13.50 11.25 -11.94
C ARG A 831 -12.85 9.88 -12.12
N ARG A 832 -11.55 9.77 -11.89
CA ARG A 832 -10.79 8.51 -11.93
C ARG A 832 -11.40 7.47 -10.98
N LEU A 833 -11.50 7.80 -9.68
CA LEU A 833 -12.02 6.86 -8.67
C LEU A 833 -13.45 6.38 -8.98
N LEU A 834 -14.30 7.27 -9.49
CA LEU A 834 -15.66 6.91 -9.92
C LEU A 834 -15.67 5.94 -11.11
N LEU A 835 -14.80 6.16 -12.11
CA LEU A 835 -14.67 5.26 -13.26
C LEU A 835 -14.15 3.88 -12.84
N GLU A 836 -13.21 3.82 -11.91
CA GLU A 836 -12.70 2.55 -11.35
C GLU A 836 -13.80 1.75 -10.64
N GLY A 837 -14.61 2.43 -9.82
CA GLY A 837 -15.78 1.81 -9.18
C GLY A 837 -16.76 1.23 -10.21
N ALA A 838 -17.05 1.99 -11.27
CA ALA A 838 -17.96 1.56 -12.34
C ALA A 838 -17.40 0.38 -13.16
N ASP A 839 -16.09 0.30 -13.39
CA ASP A 839 -15.47 -0.87 -14.02
C ASP A 839 -15.57 -2.11 -13.13
N GLY A 840 -15.38 -1.96 -11.81
CA GLY A 840 -15.56 -3.05 -10.85
C GLY A 840 -16.95 -3.69 -10.96
N VAL A 841 -18.00 -2.86 -11.05
CA VAL A 841 -19.38 -3.32 -11.27
C VAL A 841 -19.55 -3.98 -12.65
N SER A 842 -19.02 -3.35 -13.71
CA SER A 842 -19.10 -3.87 -15.09
C SER A 842 -18.43 -5.24 -15.24
N ARG A 843 -17.29 -5.43 -14.59
CA ARG A 843 -16.58 -6.71 -14.53
C ARG A 843 -17.36 -7.77 -13.78
N ALA A 844 -17.93 -7.42 -12.63
CA ALA A 844 -18.76 -8.34 -11.85
C ALA A 844 -19.99 -8.81 -12.66
N LEU A 845 -20.62 -7.93 -13.46
CA LEU A 845 -21.71 -8.30 -14.37
C LEU A 845 -21.27 -9.38 -15.38
N ARG A 846 -20.16 -9.16 -16.08
CA ARG A 846 -19.62 -10.15 -17.05
C ARG A 846 -19.31 -11.50 -16.39
N ALA A 847 -18.72 -11.48 -15.19
CA ALA A 847 -18.38 -12.70 -14.47
C ALA A 847 -19.64 -13.46 -14.00
N ARG A 848 -20.69 -12.75 -13.56
CA ARG A 848 -22.00 -13.33 -13.23
C ARG A 848 -22.66 -14.00 -14.43
N GLU A 849 -22.63 -13.36 -15.59
CA GLU A 849 -23.13 -13.93 -16.84
C GLU A 849 -22.39 -15.21 -17.22
N ARG A 850 -21.05 -15.21 -17.10
CA ARG A 850 -20.24 -16.40 -17.35
C ARG A 850 -20.59 -17.55 -16.41
N ASP A 851 -20.72 -17.27 -15.12
CA ASP A 851 -21.04 -18.30 -14.14
C ASP A 851 -22.46 -18.87 -14.33
N ALA A 852 -23.45 -18.03 -14.64
CA ALA A 852 -24.82 -18.46 -14.94
C ALA A 852 -24.88 -19.34 -16.20
N ALA A 853 -24.11 -19.00 -17.24
CA ALA A 853 -24.00 -19.81 -18.45
C ALA A 853 -23.40 -21.20 -18.20
N ALA A 854 -22.35 -21.27 -17.38
CA ALA A 854 -21.76 -22.56 -16.98
C ALA A 854 -22.75 -23.41 -16.17
N GLY A 855 -23.53 -22.78 -15.29
CA GLY A 855 -24.56 -23.47 -14.50
C GLY A 855 -25.74 -24.02 -15.30
N SER A 856 -26.03 -23.42 -16.46
CA SER A 856 -27.09 -23.89 -17.35
C SER A 856 -26.64 -25.05 -18.26
N ALA A 857 -25.33 -25.26 -18.39
CA ALA A 857 -24.73 -26.29 -19.24
C ALA A 857 -24.39 -27.59 -18.48
N ALA A 858 -24.34 -27.54 -17.15
CA ALA A 858 -24.13 -28.67 -16.23
C ALA A 858 -25.47 -29.27 -15.80
#